data_AF-A0A3B8Y442-F1
#
_entry.id   AF-A0A3B8Y442-F1
#
_cell.length_a   1.000
_cell.length_b   1.000
_cell.length_c   1.000
_cell.angle_alpha   90.00
_cell.angle_beta   90.00
_cell.angle_gamma   90.00
#
_symmetry.space_group_name_H-M   'P 1'
#
loop_
_entity.id
_entity.type
_entity.pdbx_description
1 polymer ?
#
loop_
_entity_poly.entity_id
_entity_poly.type
_entity_poly.pdbx_seq_one_letter_code
_entity_poly.pdbx_strand_id
1 'polypeptide(L)'
;MNISATNLFREIHQDHVKLRRRKEYDNLPPENLANLSKELLEKIRSAGRIITDFSQRQRLESYALYWSRFISEVTHEYPDFSLLEPEESLLQSEEVEEKSAKHQDWGNAPDVSVFFGRTEELDTLEQRIIKERCRLVVILGIGGIGKTQLSVKLGQSVQERFEYVIWRSLLNAPPVTEIIADLIKFLSNQQETETDLADTIKAKISLLIQYLKEHRCLLILDNVETILQGGTRAGQYREGYEGYGQLFKIVGEVFHQSCLLLTSRESVQELERLEGKTKPVRFLELNGLDYLNGKKIFAEIGAFYGSDDEWREMIEFYHGNPLVLELVARHIDEVFFGQISEFLREGKLVFADISNFLDYHFERLSDNEKEIMYWLAINREAVSRSELEEDILSLLAKEQVPSTLQSLQRRLPLQKIAAGFTIQPVIIEYMTNRLIEQACEEIMSGEIELLNSHALLKALAKDYLRESQSRLILKPVTDRAISILRSKKFFEEQLKKILSNLQEKSPLKPGYATGNILNLLCQLKTDLKGYDFSHLTVWQAYLQRANLHKVNFSHSQVEKSVFTGVLGGVVSVAFSPDGRFLATGDLNHEIHLWRLGDSQAISILRGHTHWVWSIAFSPDGKLLASASDDRTVRLWDFETGQLLKTVEGHVDKVRSVAVSPGGKLLASASDDQTIRLWDVKTGNCLKT
;
A
#
# COMPACT_ATOMS: atom_id res chain seq x y z
N MET A 1 -20.80 1.53 51.90
CA MET A 1 -20.66 2.92 51.40
C MET A 1 -20.28 2.82 49.93
N ASN A 2 -21.13 3.24 49.00
CA ASN A 2 -20.82 3.21 47.57
C ASN A 2 -19.80 4.31 47.24
N ILE A 3 -18.53 3.91 47.09
CA ILE A 3 -17.48 4.79 46.59
C ILE A 3 -17.78 5.03 45.10
N SER A 4 -17.97 6.29 44.69
CA SER A 4 -18.08 6.67 43.28
C SER A 4 -16.87 6.14 42.49
N ALA A 5 -17.09 5.55 41.31
CA ALA A 5 -16.04 4.98 40.46
C ALA A 5 -14.85 5.96 40.23
N THR A 6 -15.14 7.26 40.15
CA THR A 6 -14.14 8.32 40.01
C THR A 6 -13.28 8.51 41.27
N ASN A 7 -13.85 8.31 42.46
CA ASN A 7 -13.11 8.36 43.72
C ASN A 7 -12.20 7.13 43.87
N LEU A 8 -12.67 5.95 43.45
CA LEU A 8 -11.88 4.71 43.46
C LEU A 8 -10.65 4.82 42.54
N PHE A 9 -10.82 5.37 41.34
CA PHE A 9 -9.69 5.64 40.43
C PHE A 9 -8.67 6.61 41.06
N ARG A 10 -9.14 7.69 41.70
CA ARG A 10 -8.27 8.68 42.34
C ARG A 10 -7.45 8.06 43.48
N GLU A 11 -8.04 7.16 44.26
CA GLU A 11 -7.37 6.43 45.32
C GLU A 11 -6.27 5.52 44.76
N ILE A 12 -6.59 4.70 43.75
CA ILE A 12 -5.62 3.81 43.08
C ILE A 12 -4.47 4.60 42.46
N HIS A 13 -4.76 5.75 41.84
CA HIS A 13 -3.74 6.61 41.27
C HIS A 13 -2.80 7.19 42.35
N GLN A 14 -3.34 7.60 43.50
CA GLN A 14 -2.52 8.07 44.62
C GLN A 14 -1.64 6.95 45.21
N ASP A 15 -2.18 5.74 45.35
CA ASP A 15 -1.44 4.57 45.82
C ASP A 15 -0.31 4.20 44.84
N HIS A 16 -0.57 4.21 43.53
CA HIS A 16 0.44 4.01 42.49
C HIS A 16 1.58 5.04 42.60
N VAL A 17 1.27 6.33 42.71
CA VAL A 17 2.28 7.39 42.81
C VAL A 17 3.10 7.29 44.10
N LYS A 18 2.46 6.97 45.23
CA LYS A 18 3.15 6.78 46.52
C LYS A 18 4.10 5.59 46.47
N LEU A 19 3.66 4.45 45.95
CA LEU A 19 4.48 3.24 45.83
C LEU A 19 5.66 3.44 44.88
N ARG A 20 5.44 4.13 43.77
CA ARG A 20 6.51 4.46 42.82
C ARG A 20 7.56 5.38 43.44
N ARG A 21 7.14 6.41 44.20
CA ARG A 21 8.08 7.27 44.93
C ARG A 21 8.88 6.50 45.99
N ARG A 22 8.24 5.59 46.72
CA ARG A 22 8.91 4.74 47.70
C ARG A 22 9.98 3.84 47.08
N LYS A 23 9.72 3.32 45.87
CA LYS A 23 10.71 2.56 45.09
C LYS A 23 11.88 3.44 44.63
N GLU A 24 11.60 4.66 44.16
CA GLU A 24 12.62 5.55 43.59
C GLU A 24 13.47 6.30 44.65
N TYR A 25 12.93 6.58 45.84
CA TYR A 25 13.58 7.49 46.81
C TYR A 25 13.80 6.93 48.22
N ASP A 26 13.01 5.95 48.68
CA ASP A 26 13.02 5.52 50.09
C ASP A 26 13.82 4.22 50.34
N ASN A 27 14.46 3.63 49.31
CA ASN A 27 15.26 2.39 49.40
C ASN A 27 14.61 1.29 50.27
N LEU A 28 13.28 1.12 50.13
CA LEU A 28 12.55 0.06 50.83
C LEU A 28 13.03 -1.32 50.37
N PRO A 29 13.10 -2.32 51.27
CA PRO A 29 13.44 -3.69 50.89
C PRO A 29 12.52 -4.20 49.77
N PRO A 30 13.06 -4.89 48.74
CA PRO A 30 12.30 -5.37 47.58
C PRO A 30 11.06 -6.19 47.96
N GLU A 31 11.14 -6.96 49.04
CA GLU A 31 10.07 -7.83 49.58
C GLU A 31 8.81 -7.05 49.99
N ASN A 32 8.99 -5.94 50.72
CA ASN A 32 7.87 -5.12 51.18
C ASN A 32 7.20 -4.40 50.00
N LEU A 33 7.99 -3.99 49.00
CA LEU A 33 7.49 -3.38 47.77
C LEU A 33 6.72 -4.39 46.90
N ALA A 34 7.17 -5.64 46.82
CA ALA A 34 6.49 -6.70 46.08
C ALA A 34 5.10 -7.01 46.67
N ASN A 35 4.99 -7.15 48.00
CA ASN A 35 3.69 -7.40 48.65
C ASN A 35 2.70 -6.23 48.48
N LEU A 36 3.16 -4.99 48.69
CA LEU A 36 2.31 -3.80 48.46
C LEU A 36 1.90 -3.64 46.99
N SER A 37 2.75 -4.06 46.05
CA SER A 37 2.42 -4.04 44.62
C SER A 37 1.40 -5.11 44.22
N LYS A 38 1.38 -6.28 44.88
CA LYS A 38 0.35 -7.31 44.70
C LYS A 38 -1.02 -6.80 45.18
N GLU A 39 -1.08 -6.18 46.36
CA GLU A 39 -2.33 -5.57 46.88
C GLU A 39 -2.88 -4.49 45.93
N LEU A 40 -1.99 -3.63 45.38
CA LEU A 40 -2.39 -2.62 44.40
C LEU A 40 -2.93 -3.26 43.10
N LEU A 41 -2.34 -4.36 42.65
CA LEU A 41 -2.79 -5.10 41.46
C LEU A 41 -4.19 -5.70 41.65
N GLU A 42 -4.49 -6.24 42.82
CA GLU A 42 -5.84 -6.72 43.15
C GLU A 42 -6.86 -5.58 43.21
N LYS A 43 -6.48 -4.43 43.79
CA LYS A 43 -7.31 -3.21 43.74
C LYS A 43 -7.56 -2.73 42.30
N ILE A 44 -6.55 -2.77 41.43
CA ILE A 44 -6.69 -2.39 40.02
C ILE A 44 -7.63 -3.36 39.29
N ARG A 45 -7.48 -4.68 39.48
CA ARG A 45 -8.32 -5.70 38.87
C ARG A 45 -9.78 -5.60 39.31
N SER A 46 -10.05 -5.35 40.59
CA SER A 46 -11.41 -5.15 41.09
C SER A 46 -12.04 -3.85 40.57
N ALA A 47 -11.26 -2.77 40.46
CA ALA A 47 -11.73 -1.48 39.92
C ALA A 47 -12.00 -1.51 38.41
N GLY A 48 -11.26 -2.31 37.63
CA GLY A 48 -11.48 -2.48 36.20
C GLY A 48 -12.85 -3.06 35.82
N ARG A 49 -13.54 -3.70 36.77
CA ARG A 49 -14.93 -4.18 36.59
C ARG A 49 -15.98 -3.11 36.84
N ILE A 50 -15.62 -2.00 37.49
CA ILE A 50 -16.55 -0.96 37.96
C ILE A 50 -16.40 0.35 37.15
N ILE A 51 -15.18 0.66 36.68
CA ILE A 51 -14.90 1.91 35.97
C ILE A 51 -15.23 1.75 34.47
N THR A 52 -16.21 2.53 34.00
CA THR A 52 -16.66 2.54 32.59
C THR A 52 -16.00 3.62 31.72
N ASP A 53 -15.25 4.56 32.33
CA ASP A 53 -14.51 5.60 31.61
C ASP A 53 -13.26 5.04 30.91
N PHE A 54 -13.18 5.25 29.59
CA PHE A 54 -12.14 4.67 28.73
C PHE A 54 -10.72 5.16 29.08
N SER A 55 -10.57 6.46 29.39
CA SER A 55 -9.26 7.06 29.72
C SER A 55 -8.73 6.57 31.06
N GLN A 56 -9.62 6.43 32.05
CA GLN A 56 -9.27 5.86 33.35
C GLN A 56 -8.89 4.37 33.23
N ARG A 57 -9.57 3.61 32.37
CA ARG A 57 -9.29 2.18 32.13
C ARG A 57 -7.91 1.95 31.49
N GLN A 58 -7.55 2.72 30.45
CA GLN A 58 -6.21 2.64 29.85
C GLN A 58 -5.09 2.96 30.86
N ARG A 59 -5.32 3.92 31.76
CA ARG A 59 -4.35 4.25 32.83
C ARG A 59 -4.20 3.13 33.85
N LEU A 60 -5.31 2.50 34.24
CA LEU A 60 -5.28 1.34 35.15
C LEU A 60 -4.56 0.14 34.53
N GLU A 61 -4.78 -0.14 33.24
CA GLU A 61 -4.06 -1.19 32.51
C GLU A 61 -2.56 -0.91 32.45
N SER A 62 -2.18 0.35 32.25
CA SER A 62 -0.77 0.78 32.28
C SER A 62 -0.14 0.57 33.67
N TYR A 63 -0.88 0.82 34.76
CA TYR A 63 -0.41 0.57 36.12
C TYR A 63 -0.29 -0.93 36.42
N ALA A 64 -1.25 -1.72 35.96
CA ALA A 64 -1.24 -3.18 36.11
C ALA A 64 -0.04 -3.81 35.39
N LEU A 65 0.23 -3.40 34.15
CA LEU A 65 1.38 -3.88 33.38
C LEU A 65 2.70 -3.52 34.05
N TYR A 66 2.83 -2.27 34.54
CA TYR A 66 4.02 -1.80 35.24
C TYR A 66 4.32 -2.64 36.48
N TRP A 67 3.33 -2.85 37.36
CA TRP A 67 3.54 -3.60 38.60
C TRP A 67 3.65 -5.11 38.38
N SER A 68 3.01 -5.66 37.33
CA SER A 68 3.17 -7.08 36.97
C SER A 68 4.61 -7.38 36.53
N ARG A 69 5.22 -6.49 35.73
CA ARG A 69 6.64 -6.60 35.36
C ARG A 69 7.56 -6.48 36.56
N PHE A 70 7.29 -5.52 37.45
CA PHE A 70 8.10 -5.35 38.65
C PHE A 70 8.04 -6.59 39.57
N ILE A 71 6.86 -7.17 39.79
CA ILE A 71 6.74 -8.39 40.60
C ILE A 71 7.51 -9.53 39.91
N SER A 72 7.37 -9.68 38.58
CA SER A 72 8.10 -10.68 37.82
C SER A 72 9.62 -10.54 37.97
N GLU A 73 10.14 -9.31 37.93
CA GLU A 73 11.56 -9.01 38.11
C GLU A 73 12.04 -9.40 39.51
N VAL A 74 11.31 -9.01 40.55
CA VAL A 74 11.65 -9.34 41.96
C VAL A 74 11.57 -10.85 42.20
N THR A 75 10.58 -11.55 41.63
CA THR A 75 10.48 -13.01 41.74
C THR A 75 11.55 -13.76 40.94
N HIS A 76 12.09 -13.15 39.89
CA HIS A 76 13.18 -13.74 39.12
C HIS A 76 14.55 -13.55 39.80
N GLU A 77 14.77 -12.40 40.46
CA GLU A 77 16.01 -12.10 41.17
C GLU A 77 16.13 -12.81 42.53
N TYR A 78 15.00 -13.19 43.16
CA TYR A 78 14.97 -13.90 44.44
C TYR A 78 14.02 -15.12 44.39
N PRO A 79 14.51 -16.31 43.97
CA PRO A 79 13.67 -17.49 43.73
C PRO A 79 13.11 -18.16 44.99
N ASP A 80 13.67 -17.89 46.18
CA ASP A 80 13.25 -18.51 47.46
C ASP A 80 11.84 -18.05 47.94
N PHE A 81 11.18 -17.15 47.21
CA PHE A 81 9.87 -16.60 47.58
C PHE A 81 8.66 -17.33 46.95
N SER A 82 8.85 -18.53 46.40
CA SER A 82 7.77 -19.37 45.83
C SER A 82 6.96 -20.15 46.86
N LEU A 83 6.98 -19.78 48.14
CA LEU A 83 6.16 -20.41 49.19
C LEU A 83 5.09 -19.43 49.64
N LEU A 84 3.96 -19.43 48.92
CA LEU A 84 2.59 -19.18 49.39
C LEU A 84 1.69 -19.19 48.13
N GLU A 85 1.14 -20.36 47.82
CA GLU A 85 0.06 -20.53 46.84
C GLU A 85 -1.20 -19.75 47.27
N PRO A 86 -2.09 -19.47 46.31
CA PRO A 86 -3.46 -19.94 46.52
C PRO A 86 -3.98 -20.80 45.37
N GLU A 87 -4.41 -22.00 45.76
CA GLU A 87 -5.53 -22.81 45.29
C GLU A 87 -6.23 -22.39 43.98
N GLU A 88 -6.08 -23.20 42.93
CA GLU A 88 -7.16 -23.50 41.99
C GLU A 88 -7.27 -25.02 41.81
N SER A 89 -8.22 -25.60 42.56
CA SER A 89 -8.81 -26.90 42.23
C SER A 89 -10.31 -26.69 42.03
N LEU A 90 -10.86 -27.47 41.07
CA LEU A 90 -12.28 -27.66 40.77
C LEU A 90 -12.93 -26.59 39.88
N LEU A 91 -12.80 -26.78 38.57
CA LEU A 91 -13.94 -27.00 37.66
C LEU A 91 -13.41 -27.69 36.39
N GLN A 92 -13.55 -29.02 36.34
CA GLN A 92 -13.62 -29.73 35.07
C GLN A 92 -14.95 -29.33 34.41
N SER A 93 -14.87 -28.47 33.42
CA SER A 93 -15.83 -28.45 32.31
C SER A 93 -15.01 -28.59 31.04
N GLU A 94 -15.35 -29.61 30.26
CA GLU A 94 -14.79 -29.89 28.94
C GLU A 94 -14.94 -28.65 28.06
N GLU A 95 -13.89 -27.84 27.95
CA GLU A 95 -13.76 -26.84 26.89
C GLU A 95 -13.02 -27.50 25.72
N VAL A 96 -13.79 -27.74 24.67
CA VAL A 96 -13.31 -27.98 23.31
C VAL A 96 -12.36 -26.83 22.96
N GLU A 97 -11.05 -27.10 22.91
CA GLU A 97 -10.07 -26.17 22.34
C GLU A 97 -10.41 -25.91 20.87
N GLU A 98 -11.12 -24.81 20.60
CA GLU A 98 -11.13 -24.15 19.29
C GLU A 98 -9.71 -23.65 19.00
N LYS A 99 -8.99 -24.38 18.14
CA LYS A 99 -7.62 -24.03 17.76
C LYS A 99 -7.64 -23.02 16.62
N SER A 100 -7.73 -21.74 16.94
CA SER A 100 -7.55 -20.68 15.95
C SER A 100 -6.11 -20.60 15.42
N ALA A 101 -5.93 -20.08 14.19
CA ALA A 101 -4.62 -19.78 13.62
C ALA A 101 -3.85 -18.82 14.54
N LYS A 102 -2.56 -19.07 14.80
CA LYS A 102 -1.80 -18.26 15.76
C LYS A 102 -1.51 -16.83 15.28
N HIS A 103 -1.32 -16.64 13.97
CA HIS A 103 -0.99 -15.33 13.41
C HIS A 103 -1.77 -15.07 12.11
N GLN A 104 -2.49 -13.93 12.06
CA GLN A 104 -3.32 -13.56 10.92
C GLN A 104 -3.08 -12.11 10.51
N ASP A 105 -3.02 -11.88 9.21
CA ASP A 105 -2.95 -10.54 8.63
C ASP A 105 -3.86 -10.45 7.41
N TRP A 106 -5.03 -9.87 7.64
CA TRP A 106 -6.06 -9.67 6.63
C TRP A 106 -5.90 -8.37 5.82
N GLY A 107 -4.92 -7.51 6.16
CA GLY A 107 -4.72 -6.23 5.50
C GLY A 107 -6.01 -5.44 5.27
N ASN A 108 -6.29 -5.12 4.01
CA ASN A 108 -7.50 -4.42 3.56
C ASN A 108 -8.58 -5.38 3.00
N ALA A 109 -8.63 -6.63 3.45
CA ALA A 109 -9.64 -7.59 3.00
C ALA A 109 -11.06 -7.06 3.27
N PRO A 110 -12.01 -7.29 2.34
CA PRO A 110 -13.39 -6.90 2.56
C PRO A 110 -14.04 -7.70 3.69
N ASP A 111 -15.04 -7.10 4.33
CA ASP A 111 -15.90 -7.81 5.28
C ASP A 111 -16.77 -8.84 4.54
N VAL A 112 -16.82 -10.05 5.07
CA VAL A 112 -17.60 -11.20 4.56
C VAL A 112 -18.56 -11.75 5.61
N SER A 113 -18.96 -10.89 6.56
CA SER A 113 -20.05 -11.14 7.50
C SER A 113 -21.34 -11.55 6.78
N VAL A 114 -21.65 -10.88 5.68
CA VAL A 114 -22.74 -11.23 4.75
C VAL A 114 -22.15 -11.98 3.55
N PHE A 115 -22.45 -13.27 3.45
CA PHE A 115 -21.96 -14.15 2.38
C PHE A 115 -23.02 -15.18 1.99
N PHE A 116 -23.34 -15.29 0.70
CA PHE A 116 -24.44 -16.12 0.20
C PHE A 116 -23.96 -17.30 -0.64
N GLY A 117 -24.38 -18.50 -0.24
CA GLY A 117 -24.17 -19.72 -1.01
C GLY A 117 -22.70 -20.12 -1.12
N ARG A 118 -22.34 -20.68 -2.27
CA ARG A 118 -20.99 -21.13 -2.63
C ARG A 118 -20.38 -22.22 -1.73
N THR A 119 -21.23 -23.04 -1.10
CA THR A 119 -20.79 -24.14 -0.23
C THR A 119 -20.03 -25.20 -1.02
N GLU A 120 -20.47 -25.54 -2.23
CA GLU A 120 -19.78 -26.53 -3.08
C GLU A 120 -18.38 -26.05 -3.50
N GLU A 121 -18.23 -24.78 -3.85
CA GLU A 121 -16.94 -24.19 -4.20
C GLU A 121 -16.02 -24.09 -2.97
N LEU A 122 -16.55 -23.70 -1.81
CA LEU A 122 -15.81 -23.71 -0.55
C LEU A 122 -15.33 -25.12 -0.20
N ASP A 123 -16.20 -26.13 -0.26
CA ASP A 123 -15.87 -27.53 0.02
C ASP A 123 -14.80 -28.04 -0.94
N THR A 124 -14.91 -27.69 -2.23
CA THR A 124 -13.93 -28.04 -3.25
C THR A 124 -12.57 -27.40 -2.97
N LEU A 125 -12.55 -26.12 -2.59
CA LEU A 125 -11.32 -25.40 -2.25
C LEU A 125 -10.70 -25.93 -0.96
N GLU A 126 -11.49 -26.18 0.07
CA GLU A 126 -11.03 -26.77 1.32
C GLU A 126 -10.45 -28.17 1.09
N GLN A 127 -11.11 -29.00 0.29
CA GLN A 127 -10.58 -30.31 -0.10
C GLN A 127 -9.20 -30.17 -0.78
N ARG A 128 -9.07 -29.26 -1.75
CA ARG A 128 -7.81 -29.05 -2.49
C ARG A 128 -6.68 -28.54 -1.60
N ILE A 129 -6.98 -27.62 -0.69
CA ILE A 129 -5.99 -26.96 0.17
C ILE A 129 -5.61 -27.85 1.37
N ILE A 130 -6.59 -28.46 2.03
CA ILE A 130 -6.39 -29.20 3.28
C ILE A 130 -6.06 -30.68 3.03
N LYS A 131 -6.90 -31.37 2.24
CA LYS A 131 -6.76 -32.82 2.02
C LYS A 131 -5.73 -33.12 0.95
N GLU A 132 -5.83 -32.49 -0.22
CA GLU A 132 -4.92 -32.72 -1.35
C GLU A 132 -3.59 -31.96 -1.22
N ARG A 133 -3.51 -30.99 -0.31
CA ARG A 133 -2.32 -30.16 -0.04
C ARG A 133 -1.74 -29.53 -1.31
N CYS A 134 -2.61 -28.93 -2.11
CA CYS A 134 -2.20 -28.11 -3.25
C CYS A 134 -1.29 -26.98 -2.77
N ARG A 135 -0.24 -26.69 -3.55
CA ARG A 135 0.72 -25.61 -3.25
C ARG A 135 0.25 -24.30 -3.82
N LEU A 136 -0.45 -24.35 -4.96
CA LEU A 136 -0.98 -23.18 -5.63
C LEU A 136 -2.40 -23.48 -6.14
N VAL A 137 -3.35 -22.63 -5.77
CA VAL A 137 -4.72 -22.68 -6.25
C VAL A 137 -5.08 -21.34 -6.89
N VAL A 138 -5.70 -21.36 -8.06
CA VAL A 138 -6.15 -20.14 -8.76
C VAL A 138 -7.67 -20.16 -8.86
N ILE A 139 -8.32 -19.09 -8.40
CA ILE A 139 -9.75 -18.85 -8.60
C ILE A 139 -9.90 -17.88 -9.77
N LEU A 140 -10.52 -18.35 -10.85
CA LEU A 140 -10.80 -17.60 -12.07
C LEU A 140 -12.28 -17.22 -12.14
N GLY A 141 -12.61 -16.14 -12.84
CA GLY A 141 -14.00 -15.76 -13.08
C GLY A 141 -14.17 -14.29 -13.44
N ILE A 142 -15.35 -13.92 -13.92
CA ILE A 142 -15.64 -12.55 -14.38
C ILE A 142 -15.59 -11.51 -13.25
N GLY A 143 -15.56 -10.22 -13.61
CA GLY A 143 -15.62 -9.12 -12.64
C GLY A 143 -16.92 -9.16 -11.82
N GLY A 144 -16.83 -8.85 -10.52
CA GLY A 144 -18.00 -8.82 -9.63
C GLY A 144 -18.56 -10.19 -9.21
N ILE A 145 -18.03 -11.29 -9.77
CA ILE A 145 -18.56 -12.65 -9.51
C ILE A 145 -18.40 -13.13 -8.06
N GLY A 146 -17.58 -12.46 -7.23
CA GLY A 146 -17.41 -12.79 -5.82
C GLY A 146 -16.12 -13.55 -5.46
N LYS A 147 -15.10 -13.54 -6.33
CA LYS A 147 -13.81 -14.22 -6.08
C LYS A 147 -13.12 -13.73 -4.81
N THR A 148 -13.10 -12.41 -4.59
CA THR A 148 -12.47 -11.79 -3.43
C THR A 148 -13.19 -12.20 -2.14
N GLN A 149 -14.53 -12.13 -2.11
CA GLN A 149 -15.29 -12.58 -0.94
C GLN A 149 -15.10 -14.08 -0.69
N LEU A 150 -15.07 -14.90 -1.74
CA LEU A 150 -14.83 -16.34 -1.61
C LEU A 150 -13.44 -16.65 -1.04
N SER A 151 -12.39 -15.94 -1.49
CA SER A 151 -11.03 -16.17 -1.01
C SER A 151 -10.87 -15.79 0.46
N VAL A 152 -11.48 -14.68 0.89
CA VAL A 152 -11.51 -14.28 2.31
C VAL A 152 -12.32 -15.27 3.15
N LYS A 153 -13.52 -15.64 2.70
CA LYS A 153 -14.38 -16.58 3.44
C LYS A 153 -13.73 -17.95 3.62
N LEU A 154 -13.10 -18.46 2.55
CA LEU A 154 -12.32 -19.68 2.59
C LEU A 154 -11.15 -19.55 3.57
N GLY A 155 -10.38 -18.46 3.49
CA GLY A 155 -9.25 -18.26 4.38
C GLY A 155 -9.69 -18.24 5.86
N GLN A 156 -10.82 -17.59 6.17
CA GLN A 156 -11.40 -17.59 7.52
C GLN A 156 -11.88 -18.96 7.97
N SER A 157 -12.47 -19.78 7.07
CA SER A 157 -12.96 -21.12 7.43
C SER A 157 -11.83 -22.10 7.69
N VAL A 158 -10.71 -21.99 6.96
CA VAL A 158 -9.57 -22.92 7.08
C VAL A 158 -8.44 -22.38 7.97
N GLN A 159 -8.56 -21.17 8.52
CA GLN A 159 -7.47 -20.49 9.23
C GLN A 159 -6.86 -21.36 10.33
N GLU A 160 -7.68 -22.08 11.09
CA GLU A 160 -7.29 -23.00 12.17
C GLU A 160 -6.29 -24.09 11.74
N ARG A 161 -6.25 -24.39 10.43
CA ARG A 161 -5.35 -25.40 9.84
C ARG A 161 -4.00 -24.83 9.41
N PHE A 162 -3.77 -23.54 9.63
CA PHE A 162 -2.56 -22.82 9.26
C PHE A 162 -1.99 -22.08 10.47
N GLU A 163 -0.67 -21.95 10.51
CA GLU A 163 0.01 -21.15 11.52
C GLU A 163 -0.04 -19.66 11.19
N TYR A 164 0.07 -19.36 9.89
CA TYR A 164 0.03 -18.02 9.33
C TYR A 164 -1.03 -17.94 8.22
N VAL A 165 -1.89 -16.93 8.28
CA VAL A 165 -2.82 -16.58 7.18
C VAL A 165 -2.58 -15.13 6.79
N ILE A 166 -2.27 -14.89 5.51
CA ILE A 166 -1.96 -13.56 5.00
C ILE A 166 -2.78 -13.28 3.75
N TRP A 167 -3.47 -12.14 3.72
CA TRP A 167 -4.21 -11.67 2.56
C TRP A 167 -3.64 -10.34 2.06
N ARG A 168 -3.39 -10.23 0.76
CA ARG A 168 -2.94 -9.00 0.10
C ARG A 168 -3.68 -8.75 -1.21
N SER A 169 -4.03 -7.50 -1.45
CA SER A 169 -4.57 -7.06 -2.74
C SER A 169 -3.43 -6.64 -3.67
N LEU A 170 -3.47 -7.09 -4.91
CA LEU A 170 -2.62 -6.63 -5.98
C LEU A 170 -3.27 -5.52 -6.81
N LEU A 171 -4.44 -4.99 -6.45
CA LEU A 171 -5.23 -4.03 -7.24
C LEU A 171 -4.42 -2.85 -7.82
N ASN A 172 -3.42 -2.38 -7.08
CA ASN A 172 -2.55 -1.27 -7.47
C ASN A 172 -1.23 -1.69 -8.13
N ALA A 173 -1.06 -2.99 -8.39
CA ALA A 173 0.14 -3.62 -8.91
C ALA A 173 1.39 -3.24 -8.10
N PRO A 174 1.47 -3.60 -6.81
CA PRO A 174 2.68 -3.38 -6.03
C PRO A 174 3.86 -4.18 -6.62
N PRO A 175 5.12 -3.70 -6.51
CA PRO A 175 6.29 -4.46 -6.91
C PRO A 175 6.37 -5.81 -6.17
N VAL A 176 6.80 -6.86 -6.87
CA VAL A 176 6.93 -8.20 -6.27
C VAL A 176 7.89 -8.20 -5.06
N THR A 177 8.90 -7.35 -5.09
CA THR A 177 9.89 -7.21 -4.01
C THR A 177 9.28 -6.67 -2.72
N GLU A 178 8.32 -5.74 -2.83
CA GLU A 178 7.60 -5.19 -1.68
C GLU A 178 6.65 -6.24 -1.10
N ILE A 179 5.90 -6.95 -1.95
CA ILE A 179 5.04 -8.04 -1.50
C ILE A 179 5.84 -9.13 -0.80
N ILE A 180 6.95 -9.59 -1.38
CA ILE A 180 7.76 -10.64 -0.74
C ILE A 180 8.36 -10.13 0.58
N ALA A 181 8.86 -8.89 0.63
CA ALA A 181 9.42 -8.32 1.84
C ALA A 181 8.36 -8.22 2.96
N ASP A 182 7.15 -7.76 2.63
CA ASP A 182 6.03 -7.69 3.56
C ASP A 182 5.61 -9.06 4.09
N LEU A 183 5.53 -10.08 3.20
CA LEU A 183 5.26 -11.46 3.60
C LEU A 183 6.33 -12.00 4.55
N ILE A 184 7.61 -11.81 4.23
CA ILE A 184 8.73 -12.31 5.07
C ILE A 184 8.76 -11.59 6.42
N LYS A 185 8.54 -10.27 6.44
CA LYS A 185 8.47 -9.49 7.68
C LYS A 185 7.37 -10.01 8.61
N PHE A 186 6.23 -10.41 8.07
CA PHE A 186 5.16 -11.00 8.88
C PHE A 186 5.52 -12.42 9.35
N LEU A 187 6.03 -13.27 8.45
CA LEU A 187 6.41 -14.66 8.77
C LEU A 187 7.57 -14.77 9.77
N SER A 188 8.47 -13.78 9.80
CA SER A 188 9.57 -13.68 10.76
C SER A 188 9.17 -13.03 12.10
N ASN A 189 7.88 -12.73 12.33
CA ASN A 189 7.40 -11.96 13.48
C ASN A 189 8.14 -10.62 13.66
N GLN A 190 8.41 -9.92 12.55
CA GLN A 190 9.15 -8.66 12.48
C GLN A 190 10.62 -8.73 12.92
N GLN A 191 11.23 -9.91 13.00
CA GLN A 191 12.65 -10.06 13.31
C GLN A 191 13.56 -9.72 12.13
N GLU A 192 13.09 -9.91 10.90
CA GLU A 192 13.80 -9.50 9.69
C GLU A 192 13.32 -8.12 9.22
N THR A 193 14.26 -7.20 9.04
CA THR A 193 13.98 -5.87 8.49
C THR A 193 14.25 -5.83 6.98
N GLU A 194 13.70 -4.83 6.27
CA GLU A 194 13.98 -4.67 4.83
C GLU A 194 15.47 -4.54 4.50
N THR A 195 16.28 -4.06 5.46
CA THR A 195 17.74 -3.96 5.36
C THR A 195 18.47 -5.30 5.50
N ASP A 196 17.82 -6.32 6.06
CA ASP A 196 18.38 -7.67 6.20
C ASP A 196 18.09 -8.56 4.99
N LEU A 197 17.14 -8.16 4.14
CA LEU A 197 16.70 -8.93 2.98
C LEU A 197 17.63 -8.73 1.78
N ALA A 198 18.10 -9.83 1.20
CA ALA A 198 18.96 -9.81 0.02
C ALA A 198 18.39 -8.98 -1.15
N ASP A 199 19.25 -8.26 -1.88
CA ASP A 199 18.86 -7.32 -2.95
C ASP A 199 18.17 -7.98 -4.15
N THR A 200 18.38 -9.28 -4.35
CA THR A 200 17.87 -9.98 -5.55
C THR A 200 16.51 -10.64 -5.28
N ILE A 201 15.60 -10.52 -6.25
CA ILE A 201 14.27 -11.16 -6.22
C ILE A 201 14.38 -12.67 -5.94
N LYS A 202 15.35 -13.36 -6.57
CA LYS A 202 15.54 -14.81 -6.38
C LYS A 202 15.92 -15.18 -4.95
N ALA A 203 16.78 -14.39 -4.31
CA ALA A 203 17.16 -14.62 -2.92
C ALA A 203 15.96 -14.40 -1.98
N LYS A 204 15.19 -13.32 -2.19
CA LYS A 204 13.94 -13.09 -1.44
C LYS A 204 12.93 -14.21 -1.61
N ILE A 205 12.73 -14.72 -2.84
CA ILE A 205 11.84 -15.88 -3.07
C ILE A 205 12.36 -17.13 -2.35
N SER A 206 13.67 -17.36 -2.37
CA SER A 206 14.27 -18.53 -1.72
C SER A 206 14.10 -18.50 -0.20
N LEU A 207 14.24 -17.31 0.40
CA LEU A 207 13.98 -17.09 1.82
C LEU A 207 12.49 -17.27 2.16
N LEU A 208 11.58 -16.70 1.36
CA LEU A 208 10.15 -16.93 1.52
C LEU A 208 9.82 -18.44 1.46
N ILE A 209 10.41 -19.19 0.52
CA ILE A 209 10.20 -20.63 0.40
C ILE A 209 10.74 -21.39 1.62
N GLN A 210 11.81 -20.92 2.28
CA GLN A 210 12.29 -21.49 3.53
C GLN A 210 11.21 -21.35 4.62
N TYR A 211 10.66 -20.16 4.81
CA TYR A 211 9.55 -19.95 5.74
C TYR A 211 8.32 -20.79 5.39
N LEU A 212 7.96 -20.93 4.10
CA LEU A 212 6.83 -21.77 3.68
C LEU A 212 7.04 -23.27 3.90
N LYS A 213 8.30 -23.71 4.05
CA LYS A 213 8.67 -25.07 4.45
C LYS A 213 8.65 -25.24 5.97
N GLU A 214 9.17 -24.28 6.71
CA GLU A 214 9.25 -24.30 8.18
C GLU A 214 7.86 -24.18 8.82
N HIS A 215 7.06 -23.23 8.32
CA HIS A 215 5.71 -22.95 8.78
C HIS A 215 4.66 -23.37 7.77
N ARG A 216 3.44 -23.66 8.26
CA ARG A 216 2.29 -23.94 7.41
C ARG A 216 1.49 -22.66 7.21
N CYS A 217 1.64 -22.05 6.04
CA CYS A 217 1.08 -20.74 5.72
C CYS A 217 -0.01 -20.83 4.63
N LEU A 218 -1.04 -20.01 4.74
CA LEU A 218 -1.98 -19.72 3.67
C LEU A 218 -1.74 -18.27 3.20
N LEU A 219 -1.24 -18.14 1.98
CA LEU A 219 -1.01 -16.84 1.35
C LEU A 219 -2.11 -16.59 0.31
N ILE A 220 -2.81 -15.47 0.40
CA ILE A 220 -3.88 -15.11 -0.54
C ILE A 220 -3.49 -13.82 -1.24
N LEU A 221 -3.35 -13.87 -2.57
CA LEU A 221 -3.10 -12.70 -3.42
C LEU A 221 -4.31 -12.45 -4.33
N ASP A 222 -4.99 -11.33 -4.09
CA ASP A 222 -6.20 -10.93 -4.80
C ASP A 222 -5.88 -10.04 -6.00
N ASN A 223 -6.69 -10.09 -7.06
CA ASN A 223 -6.58 -9.25 -8.27
C ASN A 223 -5.31 -9.44 -9.11
N VAL A 224 -4.87 -10.68 -9.35
CA VAL A 224 -3.66 -10.97 -10.15
C VAL A 224 -3.76 -10.44 -11.59
N GLU A 225 -4.95 -10.26 -12.16
CA GLU A 225 -5.11 -9.65 -13.50
C GLU A 225 -4.43 -8.28 -13.62
N THR A 226 -4.32 -7.57 -12.50
CA THR A 226 -3.76 -6.22 -12.44
C THR A 226 -2.24 -6.17 -12.55
N ILE A 227 -1.53 -7.30 -12.61
CA ILE A 227 -0.09 -7.37 -12.95
C ILE A 227 0.15 -7.95 -14.35
N LEU A 228 -0.91 -8.31 -15.06
CA LEU A 228 -0.86 -8.83 -16.42
C LEU A 228 -1.01 -7.70 -17.43
N GLN A 229 -0.64 -7.99 -18.68
CA GLN A 229 -0.75 -7.07 -19.80
C GLN A 229 -2.19 -7.12 -20.35
N GLY A 230 -2.91 -5.99 -20.28
CA GLY A 230 -4.22 -5.88 -20.92
C GLY A 230 -4.10 -5.87 -22.45
N GLY A 231 -5.09 -6.47 -23.14
CA GLY A 231 -5.21 -6.40 -24.60
C GLY A 231 -4.95 -7.73 -25.32
N THR A 232 -4.16 -7.69 -26.40
CA THR A 232 -4.10 -8.75 -27.42
C THR A 232 -3.38 -10.05 -27.00
N ARG A 233 -2.70 -10.08 -25.86
CA ARG A 233 -2.00 -11.27 -25.34
C ARG A 233 -2.39 -11.51 -23.88
N ALA A 234 -3.52 -12.19 -23.68
CA ALA A 234 -3.99 -12.58 -22.36
C ALA A 234 -2.96 -13.44 -21.62
N GLY A 235 -2.86 -13.24 -20.30
CA GLY A 235 -2.01 -14.06 -19.43
C GLY A 235 -0.51 -13.80 -19.45
N GLN A 236 -0.04 -12.76 -20.16
CA GLN A 236 1.37 -12.32 -20.12
C GLN A 236 1.57 -11.23 -19.04
N TYR A 237 2.72 -11.24 -18.37
CA TYR A 237 3.09 -10.18 -17.45
C TYR A 237 3.36 -8.87 -18.19
N ARG A 238 3.02 -7.76 -17.54
CA ARG A 238 3.49 -6.45 -17.99
C ARG A 238 4.98 -6.27 -17.70
N GLU A 239 5.60 -5.35 -18.42
CA GLU A 239 7.00 -4.96 -18.22
C GLU A 239 7.26 -4.54 -16.77
N GLY A 240 8.28 -5.15 -16.15
CA GLY A 240 8.68 -4.88 -14.77
C GLY A 240 8.02 -5.77 -13.71
N TYR A 241 7.07 -6.63 -14.10
CA TYR A 241 6.30 -7.48 -13.19
C TYR A 241 6.54 -8.98 -13.42
N GLU A 242 7.47 -9.35 -14.29
CA GLU A 242 7.86 -10.73 -14.60
C GLU A 242 8.36 -11.49 -13.36
N GLY A 243 8.81 -10.76 -12.32
CA GLY A 243 9.20 -11.34 -11.05
C GLY A 243 8.06 -12.08 -10.32
N TYR A 244 6.79 -11.70 -10.53
CA TYR A 244 5.65 -12.49 -10.03
C TYR A 244 5.57 -13.87 -10.69
N GLY A 245 5.92 -13.98 -11.98
CA GLY A 245 6.02 -15.27 -12.66
C GLY A 245 7.06 -16.19 -12.05
N GLN A 246 8.20 -15.64 -11.61
CA GLN A 246 9.20 -16.40 -10.88
C GLN A 246 8.67 -16.87 -9.53
N LEU A 247 7.99 -16.00 -8.78
CA LEU A 247 7.38 -16.34 -7.50
C LEU A 247 6.36 -17.47 -7.64
N PHE A 248 5.36 -17.31 -8.52
CA PHE A 248 4.29 -18.29 -8.68
C PHE A 248 4.82 -19.63 -9.19
N LYS A 249 5.78 -19.61 -10.13
CA LYS A 249 6.43 -20.82 -10.62
C LYS A 249 7.16 -21.56 -9.51
N ILE A 250 7.99 -20.86 -8.73
CA ILE A 250 8.79 -21.49 -7.67
C ILE A 250 7.90 -22.06 -6.57
N VAL A 251 6.85 -21.34 -6.17
CA VAL A 251 5.85 -21.83 -5.20
C VAL A 251 5.10 -23.06 -5.74
N GLY A 252 4.74 -23.08 -7.03
CA GLY A 252 4.10 -24.25 -7.64
C GLY A 252 5.01 -25.48 -7.72
N GLU A 253 6.29 -25.30 -8.05
CA GLU A 253 7.24 -26.39 -8.33
C GLU A 253 7.95 -26.93 -7.08
N VAL A 254 8.35 -26.06 -6.15
CA VAL A 254 9.14 -26.45 -4.97
C VAL A 254 8.25 -27.06 -3.90
N PHE A 255 8.71 -28.14 -3.28
CA PHE A 255 7.99 -28.78 -2.18
C PHE A 255 7.99 -27.89 -0.92
N HIS A 256 6.81 -27.62 -0.40
CA HIS A 256 6.55 -26.97 0.89
C HIS A 256 5.18 -27.39 1.43
N GLN A 257 4.89 -27.10 2.70
CA GLN A 257 3.63 -27.48 3.37
C GLN A 257 2.52 -26.41 3.30
N SER A 258 2.89 -25.22 2.82
CA SER A 258 2.01 -24.05 2.67
C SER A 258 1.19 -24.06 1.37
N CYS A 259 0.25 -23.13 1.23
CA CYS A 259 -0.56 -22.93 0.04
C CYS A 259 -0.63 -21.45 -0.37
N LEU A 260 -0.50 -21.17 -1.66
CA LEU A 260 -0.73 -19.87 -2.29
C LEU A 260 -2.05 -19.89 -3.06
N LEU A 261 -2.99 -19.05 -2.67
CA LEU A 261 -4.27 -18.84 -3.33
C LEU A 261 -4.23 -17.54 -4.13
N LEU A 262 -4.57 -17.62 -5.41
CA LEU A 262 -4.63 -16.48 -6.32
C LEU A 262 -6.08 -16.25 -6.75
N THR A 263 -6.50 -14.99 -6.86
CA THR A 263 -7.73 -14.66 -7.61
C THR A 263 -7.38 -13.86 -8.86
N SER A 264 -8.05 -14.16 -9.97
CA SER A 264 -7.82 -13.43 -11.22
C SER A 264 -9.05 -13.44 -12.12
N ARG A 265 -9.16 -12.45 -13.01
CA ARG A 265 -10.14 -12.47 -14.12
C ARG A 265 -9.65 -13.31 -15.30
N GLU A 266 -8.34 -13.43 -15.46
CA GLU A 266 -7.70 -14.14 -16.56
C GLU A 266 -6.63 -15.10 -16.04
N SER A 267 -6.38 -16.16 -16.80
CA SER A 267 -5.37 -17.15 -16.46
C SER A 267 -3.94 -16.63 -16.73
N VAL A 268 -2.97 -17.13 -15.97
CA VAL A 268 -1.54 -16.83 -16.14
C VAL A 268 -0.91 -17.94 -16.99
N GLN A 269 -0.29 -17.57 -18.12
CA GLN A 269 0.18 -18.52 -19.12
C GLN A 269 1.19 -19.55 -18.57
N GLU A 270 2.07 -19.15 -17.65
CA GLU A 270 3.05 -20.04 -17.03
C GLU A 270 2.41 -21.06 -16.09
N LEU A 271 1.32 -20.71 -15.42
CA LEU A 271 0.64 -21.57 -14.45
C LEU A 271 -0.20 -22.65 -15.14
N GLU A 272 -0.73 -22.38 -16.34
CA GLU A 272 -1.45 -23.38 -17.15
C GLU A 272 -0.60 -24.62 -17.43
N ARG A 273 0.72 -24.44 -17.60
CA ARG A 273 1.66 -25.55 -17.83
C ARG A 273 1.84 -26.43 -16.59
N LEU A 274 1.72 -25.83 -15.41
CA LEU A 274 1.84 -26.50 -14.12
C LEU A 274 0.53 -27.13 -13.66
N GLU A 275 -0.60 -26.76 -14.28
CA GLU A 275 -1.92 -27.29 -13.96
C GLU A 275 -2.06 -28.79 -14.30
N GLY A 276 -2.91 -29.48 -13.55
CA GLY A 276 -3.34 -30.85 -13.80
C GLY A 276 -4.33 -31.30 -12.73
N LYS A 277 -4.98 -32.47 -12.88
CA LYS A 277 -5.94 -32.99 -11.89
C LYS A 277 -5.29 -33.64 -10.67
N THR A 278 -4.02 -34.03 -10.76
CA THR A 278 -3.26 -34.70 -9.69
C THR A 278 -1.98 -33.95 -9.31
N LYS A 279 -1.74 -32.78 -9.90
CA LYS A 279 -0.54 -31.95 -9.68
C LYS A 279 -0.64 -31.11 -8.39
N PRO A 280 0.38 -30.34 -7.99
CA PRO A 280 0.24 -29.41 -6.86
C PRO A 280 -0.46 -28.09 -7.22
N VAL A 281 -0.71 -27.82 -8.50
CA VAL A 281 -1.38 -26.60 -9.00
C VAL A 281 -2.78 -26.93 -9.53
N ARG A 282 -3.80 -26.18 -9.09
CA ARG A 282 -5.23 -26.38 -9.44
C ARG A 282 -5.93 -25.08 -9.77
N PHE A 283 -6.78 -25.08 -10.80
CA PHE A 283 -7.64 -23.94 -11.11
C PHE A 283 -9.09 -24.26 -10.76
N LEU A 284 -9.82 -23.24 -10.31
CA LEU A 284 -11.26 -23.28 -10.11
C LEU A 284 -11.88 -22.11 -10.87
N GLU A 285 -12.70 -22.40 -11.87
CA GLU A 285 -13.54 -21.40 -12.53
C GLU A 285 -14.79 -21.16 -11.71
N LEU A 286 -15.03 -19.90 -11.37
CA LEU A 286 -16.14 -19.48 -10.53
C LEU A 286 -17.31 -19.03 -11.39
N ASN A 287 -18.41 -19.76 -11.28
CA ASN A 287 -19.67 -19.46 -11.96
C ASN A 287 -20.56 -18.52 -11.13
N GLY A 288 -21.64 -18.06 -11.76
CA GLY A 288 -22.73 -17.32 -11.11
C GLY A 288 -23.41 -18.09 -9.99
N LEU A 289 -24.09 -17.36 -9.12
CA LEU A 289 -24.97 -17.94 -8.13
C LEU A 289 -26.20 -18.58 -8.80
N ASP A 290 -26.68 -19.65 -8.20
CA ASP A 290 -27.95 -20.27 -8.57
C ASP A 290 -29.15 -19.40 -8.17
N TYR A 291 -30.35 -19.81 -8.62
CA TYR A 291 -31.62 -19.16 -8.31
C TYR A 291 -31.80 -18.89 -6.80
N LEU A 292 -31.56 -19.90 -5.96
CA LEU A 292 -31.83 -19.80 -4.53
C LEU A 292 -30.86 -18.85 -3.82
N ASN A 293 -29.56 -18.89 -4.14
CA ASN A 293 -28.58 -18.01 -3.52
C ASN A 293 -28.61 -16.60 -4.11
N GLY A 294 -28.93 -16.45 -5.41
CA GLY A 294 -29.17 -15.15 -6.02
C GLY A 294 -30.33 -14.39 -5.36
N LYS A 295 -31.42 -15.08 -5.03
CA LYS A 295 -32.56 -14.49 -4.31
C LYS A 295 -32.22 -13.99 -2.90
N LYS A 296 -31.24 -14.61 -2.23
CA LYS A 296 -30.80 -14.15 -0.90
C LYS A 296 -30.15 -12.77 -0.91
N ILE A 297 -29.47 -12.39 -2.00
CA ILE A 297 -28.88 -11.04 -2.15
C ILE A 297 -29.97 -9.97 -2.04
N PHE A 298 -31.13 -10.23 -2.67
CA PHE A 298 -32.26 -9.29 -2.66
C PHE A 298 -32.88 -9.18 -1.27
N ALA A 299 -32.92 -10.27 -0.50
CA ALA A 299 -33.54 -10.30 0.83
C ALA A 299 -32.88 -9.35 1.85
N GLU A 300 -31.59 -9.03 1.68
CA GLU A 300 -30.90 -8.02 2.53
C GLU A 300 -31.21 -6.58 2.15
N ILE A 301 -31.65 -6.35 0.90
CA ILE A 301 -31.85 -4.99 0.37
C ILE A 301 -33.27 -4.53 0.66
N GLY A 302 -34.27 -5.38 0.42
CA GLY A 302 -35.67 -4.99 0.49
C GLY A 302 -36.64 -6.14 0.27
N ALA A 303 -37.93 -5.78 0.17
CA ALA A 303 -39.00 -6.73 -0.11
C ALA A 303 -39.33 -6.72 -1.61
N PHE A 304 -39.20 -7.89 -2.24
CA PHE A 304 -39.38 -8.05 -3.68
C PHE A 304 -40.51 -9.04 -4.00
N TYR A 305 -41.27 -8.75 -5.06
CA TYR A 305 -42.46 -9.48 -5.46
C TYR A 305 -42.34 -9.93 -6.91
N GLY A 306 -42.53 -11.23 -7.13
CA GLY A 306 -42.44 -11.89 -8.44
C GLY A 306 -42.65 -13.39 -8.31
N SER A 307 -43.10 -14.03 -9.38
CA SER A 307 -43.23 -15.49 -9.50
C SER A 307 -41.85 -16.17 -9.57
N ASP A 308 -41.79 -17.46 -9.24
CA ASP A 308 -40.53 -18.22 -9.30
C ASP A 308 -39.90 -18.23 -10.69
N ASP A 309 -40.72 -18.23 -11.75
CA ASP A 309 -40.22 -18.22 -13.13
C ASP A 309 -39.61 -16.85 -13.51
N GLU A 310 -40.24 -15.74 -13.09
CA GLU A 310 -39.69 -14.39 -13.27
C GLU A 310 -38.34 -14.22 -12.54
N TRP A 311 -38.23 -14.74 -11.31
CA TRP A 311 -36.96 -14.71 -10.60
C TRP A 311 -35.86 -15.51 -11.32
N ARG A 312 -36.19 -16.71 -11.81
CA ARG A 312 -35.23 -17.52 -12.58
C ARG A 312 -34.78 -16.79 -13.84
N GLU A 313 -35.73 -16.24 -14.59
CA GLU A 313 -35.44 -15.48 -15.81
C GLU A 313 -34.47 -14.32 -15.53
N MET A 314 -34.68 -13.57 -14.46
CA MET A 314 -33.80 -12.46 -14.06
C MET A 314 -32.40 -12.93 -13.67
N ILE A 315 -32.30 -13.93 -12.78
CA ILE A 315 -31.01 -14.41 -12.27
C ILE A 315 -30.19 -15.07 -13.40
N GLU A 316 -30.84 -15.83 -14.28
CA GLU A 316 -30.20 -16.44 -15.45
C GLU A 316 -29.72 -15.39 -16.45
N PHE A 317 -30.50 -14.33 -16.69
CA PHE A 317 -30.13 -13.25 -17.61
C PHE A 317 -28.84 -12.54 -17.17
N TYR A 318 -28.66 -12.31 -15.87
CA TYR A 318 -27.43 -11.73 -15.30
C TYR A 318 -26.37 -12.77 -14.94
N HIS A 319 -26.56 -14.02 -15.39
CA HIS A 319 -25.66 -15.14 -15.13
C HIS A 319 -25.29 -15.28 -13.65
N GLY A 320 -26.21 -14.99 -12.73
CA GLY A 320 -25.99 -15.08 -11.30
C GLY A 320 -24.86 -14.21 -10.74
N ASN A 321 -24.44 -13.14 -11.43
CA ASN A 321 -23.34 -12.28 -10.99
C ASN A 321 -23.73 -11.48 -9.74
N PRO A 322 -23.12 -11.71 -8.55
CA PRO A 322 -23.54 -11.07 -7.31
C PRO A 322 -23.54 -9.55 -7.35
N LEU A 323 -22.51 -8.91 -7.91
CA LEU A 323 -22.44 -7.46 -8.00
C LEU A 323 -23.57 -6.90 -8.88
N VAL A 324 -23.83 -7.53 -10.02
CA VAL A 324 -24.89 -7.09 -10.93
C VAL A 324 -26.26 -7.29 -10.27
N LEU A 325 -26.48 -8.44 -9.63
CA LEU A 325 -27.71 -8.71 -8.88
C LEU A 325 -27.93 -7.70 -7.75
N GLU A 326 -26.87 -7.28 -7.06
CA GLU A 326 -26.95 -6.25 -6.02
C GLU A 326 -27.35 -4.88 -6.58
N LEU A 327 -26.86 -4.51 -7.77
CA LEU A 327 -27.25 -3.28 -8.47
C LEU A 327 -28.69 -3.36 -9.00
N VAL A 328 -29.06 -4.49 -9.61
CA VAL A 328 -30.42 -4.76 -10.09
C VAL A 328 -31.42 -4.68 -8.93
N ALA A 329 -31.12 -5.31 -7.80
CA ALA A 329 -31.96 -5.29 -6.63
C ALA A 329 -32.22 -3.86 -6.13
N ARG A 330 -31.16 -3.05 -5.99
CA ARG A 330 -31.31 -1.63 -5.62
C ARG A 330 -32.14 -0.84 -6.63
N HIS A 331 -31.94 -1.09 -7.92
CA HIS A 331 -32.72 -0.44 -8.97
C HIS A 331 -34.22 -0.82 -8.92
N ILE A 332 -34.53 -2.10 -8.74
CA ILE A 332 -35.91 -2.58 -8.64
C ILE A 332 -36.59 -2.05 -7.38
N ASP A 333 -35.89 -2.00 -6.25
CA ASP A 333 -36.40 -1.43 -5.01
C ASP A 333 -36.71 0.06 -5.16
N GLU A 334 -35.81 0.83 -5.78
CA GLU A 334 -35.95 2.28 -5.93
C GLU A 334 -36.97 2.69 -7.00
N VAL A 335 -37.01 2.02 -8.14
CA VAL A 335 -37.77 2.45 -9.33
C VAL A 335 -39.08 1.69 -9.50
N PHE A 336 -39.06 0.39 -9.23
CA PHE A 336 -40.20 -0.52 -9.45
C PHE A 336 -40.86 -0.96 -8.12
N PHE A 337 -40.49 -0.34 -6.99
CA PHE A 337 -41.03 -0.63 -5.66
C PHE A 337 -41.03 -2.13 -5.32
N GLY A 338 -39.97 -2.83 -5.72
CA GLY A 338 -39.80 -4.26 -5.48
C GLY A 338 -40.52 -5.17 -6.48
N GLN A 339 -41.22 -4.66 -7.51
CA GLN A 339 -41.93 -5.48 -8.50
C GLN A 339 -41.00 -5.97 -9.62
N ILE A 340 -40.69 -7.27 -9.64
CA ILE A 340 -39.78 -7.87 -10.63
C ILE A 340 -40.43 -8.00 -12.00
N SER A 341 -41.74 -8.25 -12.03
CA SER A 341 -42.51 -8.42 -13.27
C SER A 341 -42.49 -7.17 -14.15
N GLU A 342 -42.55 -5.99 -13.54
CA GLU A 342 -42.47 -4.70 -14.25
C GLU A 342 -41.06 -4.45 -14.78
N PHE A 343 -40.03 -4.72 -13.97
CA PHE A 343 -38.64 -4.61 -14.39
C PHE A 343 -38.32 -5.53 -15.59
N LEU A 344 -38.78 -6.78 -15.58
CA LEU A 344 -38.54 -7.70 -16.69
C LEU A 344 -39.20 -7.24 -17.99
N ARG A 345 -40.36 -6.59 -17.90
CA ARG A 345 -41.10 -6.08 -19.07
C ARG A 345 -40.47 -4.82 -19.65
N GLU A 346 -40.01 -3.90 -18.79
CA GLU A 346 -39.66 -2.53 -19.21
C GLU A 346 -38.16 -2.21 -19.07
N GLY A 347 -37.48 -2.77 -18.06
CA GLY A 347 -36.08 -2.45 -17.72
C GLY A 347 -35.04 -3.43 -18.26
N LYS A 348 -35.39 -4.72 -18.45
CA LYS A 348 -34.43 -5.79 -18.78
C LYS A 348 -33.53 -5.49 -19.98
N LEU A 349 -34.09 -4.98 -21.07
CA LEU A 349 -33.32 -4.66 -22.29
C LEU A 349 -32.48 -3.39 -22.13
N VAL A 350 -32.95 -2.42 -21.35
CA VAL A 350 -32.22 -1.18 -21.07
C VAL A 350 -30.99 -1.49 -20.22
N PHE A 351 -31.10 -2.43 -19.29
CA PHE A 351 -30.05 -2.78 -18.34
C PHE A 351 -29.40 -4.14 -18.64
N ALA A 352 -29.09 -4.41 -19.90
CA ALA A 352 -28.42 -5.65 -20.30
C ALA A 352 -26.95 -5.73 -19.83
N ASP A 353 -26.26 -4.59 -19.72
CA ASP A 353 -24.87 -4.50 -19.27
C ASP A 353 -24.78 -3.78 -17.91
N ILE A 354 -23.79 -4.16 -17.09
CA ILE A 354 -23.49 -3.52 -15.81
C ILE A 354 -23.23 -2.03 -15.98
N SER A 355 -22.60 -1.64 -17.09
CA SER A 355 -22.32 -0.25 -17.43
C SER A 355 -23.59 0.61 -17.40
N ASN A 356 -24.72 0.09 -17.90
CA ASN A 356 -25.97 0.84 -17.94
C ASN A 356 -26.56 1.07 -16.54
N PHE A 357 -26.39 0.12 -15.62
CA PHE A 357 -26.76 0.32 -14.21
C PHE A 357 -25.88 1.37 -13.56
N LEU A 358 -24.58 1.27 -13.77
CA LEU A 358 -23.62 2.22 -13.21
C LEU A 358 -23.86 3.64 -13.74
N ASP A 359 -24.15 3.78 -15.03
CA ASP A 359 -24.55 5.05 -15.66
C ASP A 359 -25.82 5.61 -14.99
N TYR A 360 -26.89 4.81 -14.90
CA TYR A 360 -28.16 5.25 -14.31
C TYR A 360 -28.01 5.71 -12.86
N HIS A 361 -27.34 4.91 -12.03
CA HIS A 361 -27.14 5.26 -10.62
C HIS A 361 -26.20 6.45 -10.46
N PHE A 362 -25.15 6.55 -11.29
CA PHE A 362 -24.23 7.68 -11.26
C PHE A 362 -24.91 9.01 -11.62
N GLU A 363 -25.76 9.04 -12.65
CA GLU A 363 -26.44 10.27 -13.06
C GLU A 363 -27.40 10.83 -12.00
N ARG A 364 -27.90 9.98 -11.10
CA ARG A 364 -28.78 10.37 -9.98
C ARG A 364 -28.03 10.83 -8.72
N LEU A 365 -26.71 10.67 -8.70
CA LEU A 365 -25.89 11.16 -7.59
C LEU A 365 -25.88 12.69 -7.58
N SER A 366 -25.95 13.26 -6.38
CA SER A 366 -25.66 14.68 -6.18
C SER A 366 -24.19 15.00 -6.45
N ASP A 367 -23.85 16.27 -6.65
CA ASP A 367 -22.47 16.67 -6.94
C ASP A 367 -21.48 16.28 -5.82
N ASN A 368 -21.90 16.39 -4.56
CA ASN A 368 -21.10 15.94 -3.41
C ASN A 368 -20.90 14.41 -3.40
N GLU A 369 -21.91 13.65 -3.81
CA GLU A 369 -21.81 12.19 -3.93
C GLU A 369 -20.86 11.81 -5.07
N LYS A 370 -20.93 12.50 -6.22
CA LYS A 370 -20.00 12.33 -7.35
C LYS A 370 -18.56 12.67 -6.95
N GLU A 371 -18.36 13.78 -6.23
CA GLU A 371 -17.05 14.20 -5.69
C GLU A 371 -16.42 13.09 -4.81
N ILE A 372 -17.17 12.54 -3.85
CA ILE A 372 -16.66 11.45 -3.01
C ILE A 372 -16.35 10.19 -3.84
N MET A 373 -17.21 9.82 -4.80
CA MET A 373 -16.98 8.65 -5.64
C MET A 373 -15.71 8.77 -6.49
N TYR A 374 -15.42 9.96 -7.02
CA TYR A 374 -14.16 10.23 -7.71
C TYR A 374 -12.96 10.15 -6.76
N TRP A 375 -13.05 10.72 -5.55
CA TRP A 375 -11.96 10.61 -4.57
C TRP A 375 -11.67 9.17 -4.15
N LEU A 376 -12.70 8.35 -3.95
CA LEU A 376 -12.51 6.92 -3.67
C LEU A 376 -11.84 6.19 -4.84
N ALA A 377 -12.21 6.54 -6.08
CA ALA A 377 -11.58 5.97 -7.27
C ALA A 377 -10.14 6.44 -7.49
N ILE A 378 -9.80 7.69 -7.16
CA ILE A 378 -8.44 8.25 -7.27
C ILE A 378 -7.52 7.64 -6.21
N ASN A 379 -7.99 7.49 -4.98
CA ASN A 379 -7.18 6.94 -3.89
C ASN A 379 -6.92 5.44 -4.07
N ARG A 380 -7.85 4.68 -4.69
CA ARG A 380 -7.70 3.24 -5.05
C ARG A 380 -7.38 2.27 -3.90
N GLU A 381 -7.39 2.77 -2.67
CA GLU A 381 -7.29 2.01 -1.42
C GLU A 381 -8.42 2.50 -0.49
N ALA A 382 -8.59 1.84 0.66
CA ALA A 382 -9.53 2.33 1.63
C ALA A 382 -9.09 3.69 2.17
N VAL A 383 -10.03 4.63 2.22
CA VAL A 383 -9.77 6.02 2.62
C VAL A 383 -10.52 6.32 3.90
N SER A 384 -9.81 6.87 4.88
CA SER A 384 -10.43 7.34 6.10
C SER A 384 -11.29 8.57 5.85
N ARG A 385 -12.23 8.84 6.76
CA ARG A 385 -13.05 10.06 6.70
C ARG A 385 -12.20 11.34 6.70
N SER A 386 -11.15 11.38 7.54
CA SER A 386 -10.28 12.55 7.66
C SER A 386 -9.54 12.83 6.36
N GLU A 387 -9.04 11.80 5.69
CA GLU A 387 -8.34 11.94 4.40
C GLU A 387 -9.29 12.47 3.31
N LEU A 388 -10.54 11.99 3.24
CA LEU A 388 -11.54 12.53 2.32
C LEU A 388 -11.84 14.02 2.60
N GLU A 389 -11.98 14.39 3.88
CA GLU A 389 -12.19 15.79 4.27
C GLU A 389 -10.99 16.69 3.93
N GLU A 390 -9.77 16.17 3.94
CA GLU A 390 -8.55 16.89 3.53
C GLU A 390 -8.44 17.08 2.01
N ASP A 391 -8.94 16.12 1.25
CA ASP A 391 -8.93 16.12 -0.22
C ASP A 391 -9.99 17.08 -0.81
N ILE A 392 -11.17 17.16 -0.21
CA ILE A 392 -12.28 18.04 -0.64
C ILE A 392 -11.91 19.52 -0.44
N LEU A 393 -12.25 20.38 -1.41
CA LEU A 393 -11.94 21.82 -1.34
C LEU A 393 -12.98 22.62 -0.56
N SER A 394 -14.26 22.38 -0.82
CA SER A 394 -15.37 23.17 -0.28
C SER A 394 -15.59 22.89 1.21
N LEU A 395 -15.55 23.93 2.05
CA LEU A 395 -15.82 23.79 3.49
C LEU A 395 -17.21 23.20 3.77
N LEU A 396 -18.23 23.61 2.99
CA LEU A 396 -19.59 23.07 3.11
C LEU A 396 -19.64 21.59 2.74
N ALA A 397 -18.92 21.17 1.70
CA ALA A 397 -18.87 19.77 1.30
C ALA A 397 -18.16 18.91 2.35
N LYS A 398 -17.08 19.43 2.99
CA LYS A 398 -16.37 18.75 4.09
C LYS A 398 -17.31 18.45 5.26
N GLU A 399 -18.12 19.41 5.69
CA GLU A 399 -19.08 19.21 6.79
C GLU A 399 -20.13 18.13 6.47
N GLN A 400 -20.46 17.96 5.18
CA GLN A 400 -21.46 17.02 4.70
C GLN A 400 -20.91 15.62 4.41
N VAL A 401 -19.59 15.39 4.43
CA VAL A 401 -18.97 14.07 4.15
C VAL A 401 -19.67 12.91 4.88
N PRO A 402 -20.02 12.99 6.18
CA PRO A 402 -20.70 11.89 6.86
C PRO A 402 -22.07 11.55 6.29
N SER A 403 -22.89 12.58 6.05
CA SER A 403 -24.23 12.40 5.48
C SER A 403 -24.16 11.92 4.04
N THR A 404 -23.18 12.40 3.27
CA THR A 404 -22.97 12.01 1.87
C THR A 404 -22.53 10.55 1.78
N LEU A 405 -21.61 10.10 2.64
CA LEU A 405 -21.22 8.69 2.73
C LEU A 405 -22.40 7.79 3.13
N GLN A 406 -23.23 8.22 4.08
CA GLN A 406 -24.43 7.48 4.47
C GLN A 406 -25.45 7.38 3.32
N SER A 407 -25.63 8.46 2.55
CA SER A 407 -26.49 8.47 1.35
C SER A 407 -25.95 7.53 0.27
N LEU A 408 -24.65 7.61 -0.02
CA LEU A 408 -23.96 6.74 -0.98
C LEU A 408 -24.10 5.26 -0.63
N GLN A 409 -23.96 4.89 0.64
CA GLN A 409 -24.11 3.50 1.10
C GLN A 409 -25.48 2.89 0.79
N ARG A 410 -26.54 3.72 0.71
CA ARG A 410 -27.88 3.24 0.36
C ARG A 410 -28.02 3.00 -1.14
N ARG A 411 -27.29 3.74 -1.97
CA ARG A 411 -27.43 3.76 -3.44
C ARG A 411 -26.45 2.83 -4.15
N LEU A 412 -25.23 2.73 -3.65
CA LEU A 412 -24.14 1.97 -4.25
C LEU A 412 -23.48 1.06 -3.21
N PRO A 413 -22.87 -0.07 -3.64
CA PRO A 413 -22.22 -1.02 -2.75
C PRO A 413 -20.87 -0.47 -2.24
N LEU A 414 -20.93 0.51 -1.34
CA LEU A 414 -19.78 1.06 -0.63
C LEU A 414 -19.40 0.14 0.53
N GLN A 415 -18.14 -0.30 0.54
CA GLN A 415 -17.59 -1.17 1.57
C GLN A 415 -16.94 -0.35 2.67
N LYS A 416 -17.16 -0.77 3.92
CA LYS A 416 -16.52 -0.23 5.10
C LYS A 416 -15.58 -1.28 5.68
N ILE A 417 -14.29 -0.98 5.72
CA ILE A 417 -13.27 -1.82 6.36
C ILE A 417 -12.59 -1.05 7.50
N ALA A 418 -11.71 -1.71 8.25
CA ALA A 418 -11.01 -1.09 9.38
C ALA A 418 -10.23 0.18 8.99
N ALA A 419 -9.63 0.19 7.80
CA ALA A 419 -8.87 1.32 7.28
C ALA A 419 -9.75 2.50 6.77
N GLY A 420 -11.04 2.28 6.51
CA GLY A 420 -11.93 3.33 6.00
C GLY A 420 -12.96 2.82 4.99
N PHE A 421 -13.30 3.68 4.03
CA PHE A 421 -14.28 3.41 2.99
C PHE A 421 -13.60 3.03 1.69
N THR A 422 -14.15 2.05 0.97
CA THR A 422 -13.70 1.65 -0.36
C THR A 422 -14.86 1.19 -1.21
N ILE A 423 -14.65 1.13 -2.51
CA ILE A 423 -15.63 0.65 -3.50
C ILE A 423 -15.05 -0.57 -4.21
N GLN A 424 -15.92 -1.41 -4.78
CA GLN A 424 -15.48 -2.62 -5.47
C GLN A 424 -14.60 -2.29 -6.68
N PRO A 425 -13.59 -3.13 -7.03
CA PRO A 425 -12.69 -2.88 -8.15
C PRO A 425 -13.37 -2.55 -9.48
N VAL A 426 -14.50 -3.20 -9.78
CA VAL A 426 -15.29 -2.93 -10.99
C VAL A 426 -15.86 -1.50 -11.00
N ILE A 427 -16.27 -0.99 -9.85
CA ILE A 427 -16.76 0.38 -9.70
C ILE A 427 -15.59 1.37 -9.74
N ILE A 428 -14.43 1.03 -9.16
CA ILE A 428 -13.21 1.85 -9.30
C ILE A 428 -12.85 2.02 -10.78
N GLU A 429 -12.86 0.93 -11.55
CA GLU A 429 -12.61 0.95 -13.00
C GLU A 429 -13.60 1.86 -13.75
N TYR A 430 -14.91 1.69 -13.48
CA TYR A 430 -15.95 2.53 -14.06
C TYR A 430 -15.77 4.02 -13.72
N MET A 431 -15.60 4.35 -12.44
CA MET A 431 -15.40 5.73 -11.98
C MET A 431 -14.12 6.35 -12.54
N THR A 432 -13.06 5.55 -12.67
CA THR A 432 -11.79 6.00 -13.28
C THR A 432 -12.01 6.37 -14.75
N ASN A 433 -12.75 5.56 -15.51
CA ASN A 433 -13.06 5.87 -16.91
C ASN A 433 -13.89 7.15 -17.05
N ARG A 434 -14.92 7.32 -16.21
CA ARG A 434 -15.71 8.57 -16.15
C ARG A 434 -14.86 9.79 -15.78
N LEU A 435 -13.93 9.64 -14.83
CA LEU A 435 -12.98 10.69 -14.45
C LEU A 435 -12.11 11.10 -15.65
N ILE A 436 -11.58 10.12 -16.39
CA ILE A 436 -10.75 10.35 -17.58
C ILE A 436 -11.54 11.08 -18.66
N GLU A 437 -12.80 10.68 -18.89
CA GLU A 437 -13.70 11.29 -19.87
C GLU A 437 -13.94 12.75 -19.57
N GLN A 438 -14.41 13.04 -18.36
CA GLN A 438 -14.68 14.38 -17.90
C GLN A 438 -13.40 15.24 -17.92
N ALA A 439 -12.27 14.71 -17.45
CA ALA A 439 -11.00 15.43 -17.50
C ALA A 439 -10.60 15.78 -18.94
N CYS A 440 -10.82 14.88 -19.91
CA CYS A 440 -10.54 15.17 -21.31
C CYS A 440 -11.47 16.26 -21.86
N GLU A 441 -12.76 16.19 -21.55
CA GLU A 441 -13.75 17.19 -21.96
C GLU A 441 -13.41 18.59 -21.43
N GLU A 442 -13.04 18.69 -20.16
CA GLU A 442 -12.60 19.94 -19.53
C GLU A 442 -11.31 20.51 -20.15
N ILE A 443 -10.36 19.66 -20.54
CA ILE A 443 -9.15 20.11 -21.24
C ILE A 443 -9.51 20.67 -22.63
N MET A 444 -10.45 20.05 -23.34
CA MET A 444 -10.86 20.52 -24.67
C MET A 444 -11.67 21.81 -24.60
N SER A 445 -12.58 21.95 -23.62
CA SER A 445 -13.41 23.14 -23.44
C SER A 445 -12.64 24.30 -22.81
N GLY A 446 -11.69 23.99 -21.92
CA GLY A 446 -10.99 24.95 -21.07
C GLY A 446 -11.77 25.36 -19.80
N GLU A 447 -12.94 24.77 -19.56
CA GLU A 447 -13.73 24.94 -18.35
C GLU A 447 -13.32 23.88 -17.34
N ILE A 448 -12.64 24.28 -16.27
CA ILE A 448 -11.96 23.37 -15.34
C ILE A 448 -12.61 23.33 -13.96
N GLU A 449 -13.50 22.36 -13.76
CA GLU A 449 -14.20 22.12 -12.51
C GLU A 449 -13.67 20.86 -11.82
N LEU A 450 -13.73 19.70 -12.49
CA LEU A 450 -13.15 18.44 -12.05
C LEU A 450 -11.64 18.56 -11.89
N LEU A 451 -10.96 19.13 -12.90
CA LEU A 451 -9.51 19.31 -12.85
C LEU A 451 -9.07 20.20 -11.71
N ASN A 452 -9.92 21.13 -11.25
CA ASN A 452 -9.61 21.96 -10.11
C ASN A 452 -10.00 21.32 -8.77
N SER A 453 -11.06 20.51 -8.73
CA SER A 453 -11.58 19.88 -7.51
C SER A 453 -10.90 18.57 -7.13
N HIS A 454 -10.33 17.85 -8.10
CA HIS A 454 -9.73 16.53 -7.88
C HIS A 454 -8.27 16.47 -8.35
N ALA A 455 -7.43 15.74 -7.62
CA ALA A 455 -6.08 15.43 -8.07
C ALA A 455 -6.10 14.18 -8.97
N LEU A 456 -5.57 14.27 -10.20
CA LEU A 456 -5.40 13.11 -11.07
C LEU A 456 -4.26 12.19 -10.58
N LEU A 457 -3.36 12.73 -9.77
CA LEU A 457 -2.26 12.02 -9.11
C LEU A 457 -2.01 12.69 -7.75
N LYS A 458 -1.84 11.89 -6.69
CA LYS A 458 -1.49 12.40 -5.36
C LYS A 458 0.03 12.34 -5.18
N ALA A 459 0.67 13.51 -5.19
CA ALA A 459 2.12 13.65 -5.09
C ALA A 459 2.71 13.17 -3.77
N LEU A 460 1.91 12.92 -2.72
CA LEU A 460 2.38 12.37 -1.43
C LEU A 460 1.99 10.90 -1.20
N ALA A 461 1.33 10.25 -2.16
CA ALA A 461 0.99 8.83 -2.07
C ALA A 461 2.24 7.94 -2.12
N LYS A 462 2.10 6.67 -1.71
CA LYS A 462 3.16 5.66 -1.85
C LYS A 462 3.60 5.52 -3.31
N ASP A 463 4.85 5.13 -3.57
CA ASP A 463 5.41 5.06 -4.92
C ASP A 463 4.59 4.19 -5.86
N TYR A 464 4.28 2.95 -5.47
CA TYR A 464 3.47 2.04 -6.30
C TYR A 464 2.07 2.61 -6.59
N LEU A 465 1.49 3.37 -5.65
CA LEU A 465 0.16 3.96 -5.83
C LEU A 465 0.22 5.13 -6.81
N ARG A 466 1.24 5.99 -6.71
CA ARG A 466 1.50 7.04 -7.71
C ARG A 466 1.73 6.46 -9.10
N GLU A 467 2.50 5.38 -9.22
CA GLU A 467 2.73 4.71 -10.49
C GLU A 467 1.42 4.13 -11.06
N SER A 468 0.57 3.55 -10.19
CA SER A 468 -0.76 3.09 -10.56
C SER A 468 -1.65 4.23 -11.07
N GLN A 469 -1.70 5.37 -10.36
CA GLN A 469 -2.45 6.57 -10.77
C GLN A 469 -1.91 7.15 -12.10
N SER A 470 -0.60 7.22 -12.26
CA SER A 470 0.02 7.64 -13.52
C SER A 470 -0.39 6.73 -14.68
N ARG A 471 -0.36 5.41 -14.48
CA ARG A 471 -0.70 4.42 -15.51
C ARG A 471 -2.20 4.38 -15.83
N LEU A 472 -3.06 4.49 -14.84
CA LEU A 472 -4.50 4.25 -14.96
C LEU A 472 -5.32 5.54 -15.09
N ILE A 473 -4.77 6.70 -14.78
CA ILE A 473 -5.45 8.00 -14.89
C ILE A 473 -4.67 8.91 -15.84
N LEU A 474 -3.45 9.33 -15.48
CA LEU A 474 -2.71 10.33 -16.27
C LEU A 474 -2.45 9.87 -17.70
N LYS A 475 -1.93 8.65 -17.89
CA LYS A 475 -1.61 8.11 -19.20
C LYS A 475 -2.86 7.99 -20.10
N PRO A 476 -3.98 7.39 -19.66
CA PRO A 476 -5.23 7.39 -20.42
C PRO A 476 -5.75 8.80 -20.75
N VAL A 477 -5.67 9.77 -19.83
CA VAL A 477 -6.02 11.17 -20.12
C VAL A 477 -5.14 11.71 -21.25
N THR A 478 -3.81 11.53 -21.16
CA THR A 478 -2.90 11.99 -22.22
C THR A 478 -3.15 11.28 -23.55
N ASP A 479 -3.32 9.96 -23.55
CA ASP A 479 -3.49 9.16 -24.77
C ASP A 479 -4.81 9.51 -25.46
N ARG A 480 -5.90 9.67 -24.70
CA ARG A 480 -7.21 10.06 -25.22
C ARG A 480 -7.21 11.50 -25.73
N ALA A 481 -6.64 12.44 -24.97
CA ALA A 481 -6.55 13.84 -25.40
C ALA A 481 -5.69 14.00 -26.68
N ILE A 482 -4.57 13.28 -26.78
CA ILE A 482 -3.74 13.25 -27.99
C ILE A 482 -4.48 12.60 -29.16
N SER A 483 -5.24 11.53 -28.92
CA SER A 483 -6.06 10.89 -29.95
C SER A 483 -7.11 11.84 -30.51
N ILE A 484 -7.77 12.63 -29.65
CA ILE A 484 -8.78 13.63 -30.04
C ILE A 484 -8.12 14.79 -30.82
N LEU A 485 -7.04 15.36 -30.29
CA LEU A 485 -6.34 16.50 -30.90
C LEU A 485 -5.41 16.11 -32.06
N ARG A 486 -5.17 14.82 -32.25
CA ARG A 486 -4.24 14.21 -33.24
C ARG A 486 -2.81 14.74 -33.15
N SER A 487 -2.42 15.36 -32.04
CA SER A 487 -1.09 15.97 -31.87
C SER A 487 -0.77 16.21 -30.40
N LYS A 488 0.43 15.76 -30.00
CA LYS A 488 1.01 16.10 -28.69
C LYS A 488 1.20 17.61 -28.54
N LYS A 489 1.61 18.32 -29.59
CA LYS A 489 1.88 19.76 -29.53
C LYS A 489 0.60 20.56 -29.27
N PHE A 490 -0.51 20.22 -29.94
CA PHE A 490 -1.78 20.90 -29.71
C PHE A 490 -2.30 20.67 -28.29
N PHE A 491 -2.08 19.48 -27.74
CA PHE A 491 -2.41 19.20 -26.35
C PHE A 491 -1.60 20.07 -25.37
N GLU A 492 -0.28 20.19 -25.57
CA GLU A 492 0.55 21.11 -24.79
C GLU A 492 0.10 22.58 -24.91
N GLU A 493 -0.32 23.02 -26.10
CA GLU A 493 -0.86 24.36 -26.33
C GLU A 493 -2.20 24.60 -25.60
N GLN A 494 -3.11 23.60 -25.56
CA GLN A 494 -4.34 23.71 -24.76
C GLN A 494 -4.04 23.81 -23.27
N LEU A 495 -3.12 22.98 -22.74
CA LEU A 495 -2.72 23.06 -21.34
C LEU A 495 -2.11 24.43 -20.99
N LYS A 496 -1.30 25.01 -21.88
CA LYS A 496 -0.77 26.38 -21.72
C LYS A 496 -1.89 27.42 -21.70
N LYS A 497 -2.90 27.29 -22.57
CA LYS A 497 -4.05 28.21 -22.61
C LYS A 497 -4.85 28.18 -21.30
N ILE A 498 -5.09 26.98 -20.76
CA ILE A 498 -5.76 26.81 -19.46
C ILE A 498 -4.93 27.46 -18.34
N LEU A 499 -3.61 27.27 -18.37
CA LEU A 499 -2.70 27.87 -17.39
C LEU A 499 -2.76 29.41 -17.41
N SER A 500 -2.73 30.03 -18.59
CA SER A 500 -2.85 31.49 -18.72
C SER A 500 -4.22 31.99 -18.23
N ASN A 501 -5.31 31.27 -18.54
CA ASN A 501 -6.64 31.61 -18.04
C ASN A 501 -6.71 31.57 -16.51
N LEU A 502 -6.06 30.58 -15.87
CA LEU A 502 -5.99 30.49 -14.41
C LEU A 502 -5.26 31.68 -13.79
N GLN A 503 -4.15 32.09 -14.39
CA GLN A 503 -3.37 33.24 -13.93
C GLN A 503 -4.16 34.55 -14.02
N GLU A 504 -4.88 34.75 -15.12
CA GLU A 504 -5.65 35.99 -15.35
C GLU A 504 -6.92 36.06 -14.50
N LYS A 505 -7.66 34.96 -14.39
CA LYS A 505 -9.03 34.97 -13.82
C LYS A 505 -9.11 34.54 -12.36
N SER A 506 -8.14 33.77 -11.85
CA SER A 506 -8.23 33.16 -10.52
C SER A 506 -6.85 32.97 -9.86
N PRO A 507 -6.06 34.05 -9.72
CA PRO A 507 -4.75 33.96 -9.06
C PRO A 507 -4.91 33.46 -7.62
N LEU A 508 -4.04 32.55 -7.21
CA LEU A 508 -3.99 31.94 -5.87
C LEU A 508 -5.28 31.27 -5.38
N LYS A 509 -6.22 30.94 -6.29
CA LYS A 509 -7.40 30.13 -5.91
C LYS A 509 -6.92 28.72 -5.53
N PRO A 510 -7.28 28.21 -4.34
CA PRO A 510 -6.93 26.84 -3.96
C PRO A 510 -7.54 25.81 -4.91
N GLY A 511 -6.75 24.80 -5.27
CA GLY A 511 -7.20 23.71 -6.13
C GLY A 511 -6.08 22.89 -6.73
N TYR A 512 -6.47 21.88 -7.49
CA TYR A 512 -5.59 20.86 -8.07
C TYR A 512 -5.25 21.12 -9.54
N ALA A 513 -5.86 22.12 -10.20
CA ALA A 513 -5.77 22.29 -11.65
C ALA A 513 -4.33 22.50 -12.13
N THR A 514 -3.57 23.40 -11.49
CA THR A 514 -2.18 23.67 -11.89
C THR A 514 -1.27 22.47 -11.65
N GLY A 515 -1.46 21.73 -10.55
CA GLY A 515 -0.70 20.51 -10.29
C GLY A 515 -1.03 19.38 -11.26
N ASN A 516 -2.31 19.22 -11.61
CA ASN A 516 -2.74 18.28 -12.65
C ASN A 516 -2.12 18.61 -14.01
N ILE A 517 -2.13 19.89 -14.41
CA ILE A 517 -1.48 20.35 -15.65
C ILE A 517 0.01 20.01 -15.64
N LEU A 518 0.71 20.30 -14.53
CA LEU A 518 2.12 19.95 -14.37
C LEU A 518 2.38 18.45 -14.48
N ASN A 519 1.57 17.63 -13.81
CA ASN A 519 1.67 16.17 -13.87
C ASN A 519 1.44 15.65 -15.28
N LEU A 520 0.47 16.20 -16.02
CA LEU A 520 0.22 15.87 -17.43
C LEU A 520 1.41 16.27 -18.31
N LEU A 521 1.98 17.46 -18.15
CA LEU A 521 3.17 17.89 -18.89
C LEU A 521 4.39 17.01 -18.58
N CYS A 522 4.55 16.59 -17.33
CA CYS A 522 5.59 15.65 -16.94
C CYS A 522 5.37 14.26 -17.56
N GLN A 523 4.13 13.77 -17.61
CA GLN A 523 3.75 12.52 -18.28
C GLN A 523 4.08 12.56 -19.78
N LEU A 524 3.85 13.70 -20.42
CA LEU A 524 4.22 13.93 -21.82
C LEU A 524 5.74 14.04 -22.06
N LYS A 525 6.55 14.18 -21.01
CA LYS A 525 7.97 14.54 -21.10
C LYS A 525 8.19 15.86 -21.85
N THR A 526 7.36 16.87 -21.55
CA THR A 526 7.48 18.22 -22.12
C THR A 526 8.65 18.96 -21.47
N ASP A 527 9.40 19.74 -22.24
CA ASP A 527 10.38 20.69 -21.69
C ASP A 527 9.63 21.87 -21.06
N LEU A 528 9.73 22.00 -19.73
CA LEU A 528 9.06 23.04 -18.96
C LEU A 528 9.78 24.39 -19.04
N LYS A 529 10.97 24.46 -19.66
CA LYS A 529 11.75 25.70 -19.73
C LYS A 529 10.93 26.88 -20.26
N GLY A 530 10.91 27.97 -19.48
CA GLY A 530 10.17 29.18 -19.82
C GLY A 530 8.67 29.15 -19.55
N TYR A 531 8.14 28.08 -18.94
CA TYR A 531 6.79 28.11 -18.39
C TYR A 531 6.72 29.05 -17.18
N ASP A 532 5.58 29.73 -17.06
CA ASP A 532 5.28 30.61 -15.95
C ASP A 532 4.12 30.06 -15.12
N PHE A 533 4.41 29.69 -13.88
CA PHE A 533 3.48 29.25 -12.85
C PHE A 533 3.37 30.24 -11.70
N SER A 534 3.82 31.49 -11.91
CA SER A 534 3.73 32.52 -10.88
C SER A 534 2.28 32.81 -10.49
N HIS A 535 2.08 33.19 -9.23
CA HIS A 535 0.78 33.53 -8.64
C HIS A 535 -0.29 32.42 -8.71
N LEU A 536 0.11 31.16 -8.87
CA LEU A 536 -0.79 30.00 -8.89
C LEU A 536 -0.65 29.12 -7.66
N THR A 537 -1.71 28.38 -7.35
CA THR A 537 -1.67 27.31 -6.34
C THR A 537 -1.38 25.97 -7.03
N VAL A 538 -0.26 25.36 -6.66
CA VAL A 538 0.31 24.15 -7.24
C VAL A 538 0.23 23.03 -6.21
N TRP A 539 -0.94 22.41 -6.09
CA TRP A 539 -1.14 21.26 -5.20
C TRP A 539 -0.98 19.94 -5.95
N GLN A 540 -0.40 18.95 -5.26
CA GLN A 540 -0.22 17.58 -5.77
C GLN A 540 0.61 17.48 -7.06
N ALA A 541 1.51 18.43 -7.33
CA ALA A 541 2.49 18.30 -8.40
C ALA A 541 3.64 17.38 -7.97
N TYR A 542 3.95 16.37 -8.79
CA TYR A 542 5.07 15.45 -8.57
C TYR A 542 6.18 15.76 -9.58
N LEU A 543 7.19 16.51 -9.12
CA LEU A 543 8.23 17.13 -9.95
C LEU A 543 9.62 16.55 -9.68
N GLN A 544 9.74 15.47 -8.90
CA GLN A 544 11.02 14.83 -8.52
C GLN A 544 11.94 14.50 -9.72
N ARG A 545 11.38 14.27 -10.91
CA ARG A 545 12.13 13.96 -12.14
C ARG A 545 11.95 15.03 -13.24
N ALA A 546 11.34 16.17 -12.92
CA ALA A 546 11.07 17.24 -13.88
C ALA A 546 12.26 18.22 -13.96
N ASN A 547 12.63 18.64 -15.17
CA ASN A 547 13.59 19.73 -15.33
C ASN A 547 12.86 21.07 -15.16
N LEU A 548 13.15 21.77 -14.06
CA LEU A 548 12.55 23.06 -13.72
C LEU A 548 13.45 24.26 -14.09
N HIS A 549 14.43 24.07 -14.96
CA HIS A 549 15.35 25.13 -15.37
C HIS A 549 14.59 26.29 -16.05
N LYS A 550 14.71 27.50 -15.49
CA LYS A 550 14.00 28.71 -15.94
C LYS A 550 12.48 28.56 -15.96
N VAL A 551 11.92 27.80 -15.02
CA VAL A 551 10.49 27.78 -14.74
C VAL A 551 10.19 28.83 -13.67
N ASN A 552 9.22 29.71 -13.91
CA ASN A 552 8.86 30.74 -12.96
C ASN A 552 7.81 30.22 -11.97
N PHE A 553 8.13 30.21 -10.68
CA PHE A 553 7.20 29.87 -9.59
C PHE A 553 7.03 31.05 -8.61
N SER A 554 7.37 32.29 -9.02
CA SER A 554 7.30 33.44 -8.13
C SER A 554 5.90 33.62 -7.54
N HIS A 555 5.82 33.84 -6.22
CA HIS A 555 4.55 34.01 -5.51
C HIS A 555 3.54 32.86 -5.67
N SER A 556 3.97 31.66 -6.07
CA SER A 556 3.11 30.47 -6.13
C SER A 556 3.01 29.77 -4.77
N GLN A 557 1.88 29.11 -4.52
CA GLN A 557 1.68 28.25 -3.35
C GLN A 557 1.91 26.79 -3.74
N VAL A 558 2.97 26.17 -3.24
CA VAL A 558 3.40 24.83 -3.66
C VAL A 558 3.16 23.76 -2.58
N GLU A 559 2.19 24.00 -1.72
CA GLU A 559 1.82 23.08 -0.64
C GLU A 559 1.38 21.72 -1.20
N LYS A 560 1.68 20.63 -0.47
CA LYS A 560 1.33 19.25 -0.86
C LYS A 560 1.94 18.76 -2.19
N SER A 561 2.98 19.42 -2.69
CA SER A 561 3.70 19.04 -3.91
C SER A 561 5.13 18.59 -3.61
N VAL A 562 5.70 17.75 -4.47
CA VAL A 562 7.04 17.16 -4.30
C VAL A 562 7.98 17.70 -5.38
N PHE A 563 8.96 18.52 -4.97
CA PHE A 563 9.87 19.23 -5.87
C PHE A 563 11.27 18.64 -5.96
N THR A 564 11.71 17.91 -4.94
CA THR A 564 13.06 17.38 -4.84
C THR A 564 13.01 15.87 -4.77
N GLY A 565 13.99 15.22 -5.39
CA GLY A 565 14.34 13.87 -4.95
C GLY A 565 14.81 13.94 -3.51
N VAL A 566 14.45 12.93 -2.71
CA VAL A 566 15.00 12.80 -1.36
C VAL A 566 16.49 12.55 -1.50
N LEU A 567 17.28 13.63 -1.44
CA LEU A 567 18.70 13.53 -1.17
C LEU A 567 18.80 13.08 0.28
N GLY A 568 19.62 12.06 0.57
CA GLY A 568 20.12 11.89 1.92
C GLY A 568 20.86 13.17 2.35
N GLY A 569 21.22 13.30 3.63
CA GLY A 569 22.10 14.40 4.04
C GLY A 569 23.33 14.44 3.12
N VAL A 570 23.49 15.50 2.33
CA VAL A 570 24.63 15.59 1.41
C VAL A 570 25.84 15.95 2.24
N VAL A 571 26.83 15.07 2.27
CA VAL A 571 28.03 15.23 3.09
C VAL A 571 29.28 15.52 2.26
N SER A 572 29.25 15.23 0.95
CA SER A 572 30.35 15.52 0.04
C SER A 572 29.85 16.04 -1.31
N VAL A 573 30.60 16.97 -1.89
CA VAL A 573 30.38 17.49 -3.24
C VAL A 573 31.71 17.61 -3.99
N ALA A 574 31.72 17.28 -5.28
CA ALA A 574 32.90 17.39 -6.13
C ALA A 574 32.51 17.86 -7.53
N PHE A 575 33.17 18.92 -8.02
CA PHE A 575 33.02 19.35 -9.42
C PHE A 575 33.90 18.50 -10.32
N SER A 576 33.43 18.24 -11.54
CA SER A 576 34.30 17.72 -12.60
C SER A 576 35.38 18.75 -12.95
N PRO A 577 36.55 18.33 -13.47
CA PRO A 577 37.64 19.24 -13.82
C PRO A 577 37.26 20.32 -14.86
N ASP A 578 36.29 20.01 -15.72
CA ASP A 578 35.75 20.95 -16.72
C ASP A 578 34.63 21.85 -16.19
N GLY A 579 34.23 21.68 -14.92
CA GLY A 579 33.18 22.45 -14.26
C GLY A 579 31.77 22.21 -14.80
N ARG A 580 31.57 21.22 -15.67
CA ARG A 580 30.25 20.94 -16.28
C ARG A 580 29.38 20.01 -15.45
N PHE A 581 29.99 19.26 -14.54
CA PHE A 581 29.33 18.25 -13.74
C PHE A 581 29.60 18.43 -12.26
N LEU A 582 28.66 17.97 -11.44
CA LEU A 582 28.76 17.91 -9.99
C LEU A 582 28.43 16.48 -9.56
N ALA A 583 29.25 15.92 -8.69
CA ALA A 583 28.96 14.67 -7.99
C ALA A 583 28.67 14.98 -6.53
N THR A 584 27.64 14.36 -5.96
CA THR A 584 27.28 14.54 -4.55
C THR A 584 27.12 13.19 -3.86
N GLY A 585 27.74 13.01 -2.70
CA GLY A 585 27.66 11.81 -1.89
C GLY A 585 26.75 12.05 -0.70
N ASP A 586 25.85 11.11 -0.43
CA ASP A 586 24.85 11.26 0.59
C ASP A 586 24.88 10.17 1.68
N LEU A 587 24.10 10.43 2.74
CA LEU A 587 23.86 9.49 3.84
C LEU A 587 22.95 8.31 3.45
N ASN A 588 22.41 8.26 2.24
CA ASN A 588 21.62 7.12 1.74
C ASN A 588 22.49 6.15 0.92
N HIS A 589 23.81 6.29 0.99
CA HIS A 589 24.79 5.41 0.33
C HIS A 589 24.83 5.62 -1.19
N GLU A 590 24.24 6.72 -1.68
CA GLU A 590 24.14 7.04 -3.09
C GLU A 590 25.14 8.13 -3.49
N ILE A 591 25.54 8.09 -4.75
CA ILE A 591 26.26 9.18 -5.41
C ILE A 591 25.38 9.73 -6.53
N HIS A 592 25.01 10.99 -6.45
CA HIS A 592 24.21 11.65 -7.48
C HIS A 592 25.11 12.45 -8.41
N LEU A 593 24.93 12.27 -9.72
CA LEU A 593 25.63 13.01 -10.75
C LEU A 593 24.70 14.05 -11.37
N TRP A 594 25.19 15.26 -11.50
CA TRP A 594 24.43 16.41 -12.00
C TRP A 594 25.18 17.07 -13.14
N ARG A 595 24.45 17.51 -14.15
CA ARG A 595 24.93 18.43 -15.18
C ARG A 595 24.58 19.84 -14.77
N LEU A 596 25.57 20.73 -14.72
CA LEU A 596 25.40 22.09 -14.22
C LEU A 596 24.86 23.07 -15.26
N GLY A 597 25.04 22.78 -16.55
CA GLY A 597 24.54 23.64 -17.63
C GLY A 597 23.02 23.78 -17.66
N ASP A 598 22.30 22.74 -17.25
CA ASP A 598 20.83 22.62 -17.25
C ASP A 598 20.27 22.11 -15.90
N SER A 599 21.11 22.03 -14.86
CA SER A 599 20.79 21.52 -13.51
C SER A 599 20.13 20.13 -13.51
N GLN A 600 20.44 19.30 -14.50
CA GLN A 600 19.82 17.99 -14.66
C GLN A 600 20.54 16.91 -13.83
N ALA A 601 19.79 16.12 -13.06
CA ALA A 601 20.30 14.85 -12.52
C ALA A 601 20.53 13.87 -13.68
N ILE A 602 21.78 13.43 -13.85
CA ILE A 602 22.21 12.56 -14.95
C ILE A 602 21.98 11.10 -14.57
N SER A 603 22.42 10.73 -13.37
CA SER A 603 22.40 9.35 -12.91
C SER A 603 22.66 9.28 -11.41
N ILE A 604 22.28 8.15 -10.82
CA ILE A 604 22.57 7.81 -9.43
C ILE A 604 23.46 6.57 -9.47
N LEU A 605 24.65 6.66 -8.87
CA LEU A 605 25.54 5.52 -8.71
C LEU A 605 25.22 4.85 -7.38
N ARG A 606 24.77 3.59 -7.46
CA ARG A 606 24.45 2.75 -6.31
C ARG A 606 25.46 1.63 -6.20
N GLY A 607 25.95 1.40 -4.99
CA GLY A 607 26.79 0.23 -4.72
C GLY A 607 27.46 0.26 -3.35
N HIS A 608 27.72 1.44 -2.78
CA HIS A 608 28.08 1.52 -1.37
C HIS A 608 26.94 1.00 -0.49
N THR A 609 27.27 0.37 0.63
CA THR A 609 26.28 -0.16 1.59
C THR A 609 26.15 0.71 2.82
N HIS A 610 26.89 1.82 2.87
CA HIS A 610 26.89 2.78 3.96
C HIS A 610 27.28 4.19 3.47
N TRP A 611 27.21 5.19 4.37
CA TRP A 611 27.32 6.63 4.02
C TRP A 611 28.52 6.96 3.14
N VAL A 612 28.33 7.79 2.10
CA VAL A 612 29.41 8.20 1.19
C VAL A 612 30.00 9.52 1.65
N TRP A 613 31.13 9.44 2.36
CA TRP A 613 31.74 10.59 3.06
C TRP A 613 32.55 11.52 2.17
N SER A 614 33.11 11.00 1.08
CA SER A 614 34.01 11.79 0.24
C SER A 614 33.98 11.28 -1.19
N ILE A 615 34.01 12.22 -2.13
CA ILE A 615 34.05 11.97 -3.57
C ILE A 615 35.15 12.82 -4.19
N ALA A 616 35.91 12.26 -5.13
CA ALA A 616 36.93 12.97 -5.88
C ALA A 616 36.89 12.59 -7.36
N PHE A 617 36.88 13.59 -8.23
CA PHE A 617 37.14 13.38 -9.65
C PHE A 617 38.63 13.18 -9.90
N SER A 618 38.93 12.30 -10.86
CA SER A 618 40.23 12.27 -11.50
C SER A 618 40.47 13.54 -12.33
N PRO A 619 41.73 13.95 -12.53
CA PRO A 619 42.08 15.14 -13.32
C PRO A 619 41.62 15.09 -14.78
N ASP A 620 41.46 13.91 -15.37
CA ASP A 620 40.95 13.74 -16.74
C ASP A 620 39.41 13.68 -16.82
N GLY A 621 38.73 13.69 -15.67
CA GLY A 621 37.27 13.68 -15.56
C GLY A 621 36.60 12.34 -15.87
N LYS A 622 37.36 11.27 -16.14
CA LYS A 622 36.82 9.97 -16.56
C LYS A 622 36.51 9.04 -15.40
N LEU A 623 37.26 9.18 -14.32
CA LEU A 623 37.14 8.37 -13.12
C LEU A 623 36.57 9.20 -11.97
N LEU A 624 35.63 8.62 -11.24
CA LEU A 624 35.16 9.13 -9.95
C LEU A 624 35.59 8.16 -8.85
N ALA A 625 36.21 8.67 -7.79
CA ALA A 625 36.52 7.89 -6.59
C ALA A 625 35.58 8.28 -5.46
N SER A 626 35.11 7.31 -4.68
CA SER A 626 34.25 7.53 -3.51
C SER A 626 34.72 6.73 -2.31
N ALA A 627 34.69 7.34 -1.12
CA ALA A 627 35.00 6.70 0.16
C ALA A 627 33.73 6.61 1.02
N SER A 628 33.56 5.48 1.71
CA SER A 628 32.37 5.19 2.48
C SER A 628 32.64 4.65 3.88
N ASP A 629 31.62 4.79 4.72
CA ASP A 629 31.51 4.17 6.03
C ASP A 629 31.48 2.63 5.95
N ASP A 630 31.23 2.06 4.75
CA ASP A 630 31.35 0.61 4.46
C ASP A 630 32.79 0.08 4.42
N ARG A 631 33.77 0.92 4.77
CA ARG A 631 35.22 0.63 4.82
C ARG A 631 35.88 0.46 3.45
N THR A 632 35.17 0.73 2.37
CA THR A 632 35.68 0.60 1.01
C THR A 632 35.90 1.95 0.33
N VAL A 633 36.78 1.93 -0.66
CA VAL A 633 36.87 3.00 -1.67
C VAL A 633 36.44 2.43 -3.00
N ARG A 634 35.52 3.08 -3.70
CA ARG A 634 35.02 2.64 -5.01
C ARG A 634 35.46 3.57 -6.11
N LEU A 635 35.77 2.98 -7.25
CA LEU A 635 36.18 3.65 -8.48
C LEU A 635 35.10 3.42 -9.53
N TRP A 636 34.56 4.51 -10.06
CA TRP A 636 33.46 4.51 -11.01
C TRP A 636 33.92 5.11 -12.33
N ASP A 637 33.47 4.52 -13.41
CA ASP A 637 33.55 5.14 -14.72
C ASP A 637 32.48 6.23 -14.79
N PHE A 638 32.91 7.47 -14.98
CA PHE A 638 32.01 8.61 -14.97
C PHE A 638 31.06 8.63 -16.20
N GLU A 639 31.54 8.20 -17.37
CA GLU A 639 30.76 8.25 -18.61
C GLU A 639 29.63 7.22 -18.63
N THR A 640 29.89 6.02 -18.12
CA THR A 640 28.95 4.90 -18.12
C THR A 640 28.21 4.72 -16.80
N GLY A 641 28.70 5.32 -15.71
CA GLY A 641 28.18 5.12 -14.35
C GLY A 641 28.44 3.73 -13.79
N GLN A 642 29.30 2.92 -14.42
CA GLN A 642 29.60 1.57 -13.95
C GLN A 642 30.67 1.58 -12.86
N LEU A 643 30.53 0.67 -11.89
CA LEU A 643 31.57 0.39 -10.92
C LEU A 643 32.74 -0.31 -11.61
N LEU A 644 33.89 0.35 -11.68
CA LEU A 644 35.12 -0.23 -12.24
C LEU A 644 35.82 -1.11 -11.21
N LYS A 645 35.87 -0.65 -9.96
CA LYS A 645 36.64 -1.34 -8.92
C LYS A 645 36.19 -0.99 -7.51
N THR A 646 36.28 -1.96 -6.62
CA THR A 646 36.24 -1.77 -5.16
C THR A 646 37.64 -2.00 -4.61
N VAL A 647 38.13 -1.04 -3.84
CA VAL A 647 39.43 -1.07 -3.18
C VAL A 647 39.18 -1.33 -1.69
N GLU A 648 39.61 -2.49 -1.24
CA GLU A 648 39.41 -3.01 0.11
C GLU A 648 40.76 -3.12 0.83
N GLY A 649 40.79 -2.77 2.12
CA GLY A 649 42.00 -2.90 2.94
C GLY A 649 42.05 -1.99 4.17
N HIS A 650 41.18 -0.98 4.25
CA HIS A 650 40.91 -0.30 5.52
C HIS A 650 40.08 -1.20 6.43
N VAL A 651 40.36 -1.16 7.74
CA VAL A 651 39.64 -1.97 8.73
C VAL A 651 38.51 -1.21 9.43
N ASP A 652 38.40 0.09 9.17
CA ASP A 652 37.33 0.95 9.65
C ASP A 652 36.90 1.98 8.56
N LYS A 653 35.90 2.78 8.88
CA LYS A 653 35.20 3.75 8.00
C LYS A 653 36.18 4.64 7.26
N VAL A 654 36.04 4.74 5.93
CA VAL A 654 36.88 5.62 5.11
C VAL A 654 36.23 7.00 5.02
N ARG A 655 36.92 8.02 5.51
CA ARG A 655 36.40 9.39 5.64
C ARG A 655 36.75 10.28 4.46
N SER A 656 37.88 10.04 3.82
CA SER A 656 38.39 10.92 2.78
C SER A 656 39.07 10.14 1.67
N VAL A 657 38.91 10.62 0.44
CA VAL A 657 39.61 10.13 -0.73
C VAL A 657 40.11 11.29 -1.59
N ALA A 658 41.30 11.15 -2.17
CA ALA A 658 41.86 12.12 -3.11
C ALA A 658 42.61 11.42 -4.24
N VAL A 659 42.40 11.89 -5.48
CA VAL A 659 43.14 11.43 -6.65
C VAL A 659 44.33 12.35 -6.88
N SER A 660 45.51 11.78 -7.12
CA SER A 660 46.71 12.55 -7.46
C SER A 660 46.54 13.36 -8.75
N PRO A 661 47.24 14.50 -8.92
CA PRO A 661 47.17 15.32 -10.14
C PRO A 661 47.57 14.58 -11.43
N GLY A 662 48.35 13.50 -11.31
CA GLY A 662 48.72 12.64 -12.44
C GLY A 662 47.73 11.50 -12.71
N GLY A 663 46.66 11.35 -11.92
CA GLY A 663 45.62 10.32 -12.06
C GLY A 663 46.06 8.89 -11.75
N LYS A 664 47.31 8.67 -11.33
CA LYS A 664 47.87 7.32 -11.13
C LYS A 664 47.76 6.80 -9.70
N LEU A 665 47.76 7.70 -8.73
CA LEU A 665 47.68 7.39 -7.31
C LEU A 665 46.37 7.88 -6.70
N LEU A 666 45.86 7.10 -5.76
CA LEU A 666 44.73 7.43 -4.89
C LEU A 666 45.23 7.45 -3.46
N ALA A 667 44.82 8.43 -2.67
CA ALA A 667 45.03 8.45 -1.23
C ALA A 667 43.68 8.29 -0.52
N SER A 668 43.62 7.48 0.53
CA SER A 668 42.45 7.37 1.40
C SER A 668 42.83 7.45 2.87
N ALA A 669 41.97 8.07 3.67
CA ALA A 669 42.13 8.19 5.11
C ALA A 669 40.91 7.59 5.83
N SER A 670 41.17 6.84 6.90
CA SER A 670 40.17 6.05 7.63
C SER A 670 40.23 6.27 9.14
N ASP A 671 39.12 5.97 9.81
CA ASP A 671 39.03 5.91 11.27
C ASP A 671 39.93 4.80 11.87
N ASP A 672 40.48 3.90 11.03
CA ASP A 672 41.51 2.92 11.43
C ASP A 672 42.88 3.53 11.74
N GLN A 673 42.95 4.87 11.76
CA GLN A 673 44.14 5.66 12.05
C GLN A 673 45.24 5.55 11.00
N THR A 674 44.92 5.08 9.78
CA THR A 674 45.88 4.97 8.67
C THR A 674 45.52 5.83 7.47
N ILE A 675 46.55 6.17 6.67
CA ILE A 675 46.40 6.73 5.34
C ILE A 675 46.99 5.74 4.36
N ARG A 676 46.20 5.28 3.39
CA ARG A 676 46.67 4.34 2.38
C ARG A 676 46.85 5.01 1.04
N LEU A 677 47.94 4.68 0.35
CA LEU A 677 48.20 5.03 -1.03
C LEU A 677 47.95 3.81 -1.91
N TRP A 678 47.17 4.01 -2.98
CA TRP A 678 46.77 2.96 -3.90
C TRP A 678 47.18 3.32 -5.31
N ASP A 679 47.53 2.31 -6.09
CA ASP A 679 47.64 2.45 -7.53
C ASP A 679 46.24 2.36 -8.16
N VAL A 680 45.84 3.39 -8.89
CA VAL A 680 44.47 3.52 -9.44
C VAL A 680 44.14 2.41 -10.44
N LYS A 681 45.12 1.94 -11.22
CA LYS A 681 44.89 0.91 -12.25
C LYS A 681 44.73 -0.46 -11.63
N THR A 682 45.64 -0.81 -10.73
CA THR A 682 45.72 -2.14 -10.13
C THR A 682 44.84 -2.28 -8.89
N GLY A 683 44.45 -1.18 -8.24
CA GLY A 683 43.71 -1.17 -6.98
C GLY A 683 44.53 -1.67 -5.79
N ASN A 684 45.84 -1.91 -5.97
CA ASN A 684 46.70 -2.46 -4.93
C ASN A 684 47.17 -1.36 -3.98
N CYS A 685 47.22 -1.67 -2.69
CA CYS A 685 47.83 -0.80 -1.69
C CYS A 685 49.35 -0.78 -1.89
N LEU A 686 49.89 0.40 -2.15
CA LEU A 686 51.32 0.63 -2.33
C LEU A 686 52.02 0.96 -1.01
N LYS A 687 51.32 1.69 -0.13
CA LYS A 687 51.85 2.16 1.15
C LYS A 687 50.73 2.43 2.14
N THR A 688 51.02 2.23 3.42
CA THR A 688 50.17 2.56 4.57
C THR A 688 50.95 3.46 5.52
#